data_AF-A0A2N3BD34-F1
#
_entry.id   AF-A0A2N3BD34-F1
#
_cell.length_a   1.000
_cell.length_b   1.000
_cell.length_c   1.000
_cell.angle_alpha   90.00
_cell.angle_beta   90.00
_cell.angle_gamma   90.00
#
_symmetry.space_group_name_H-M   'P 1'
#
loop_
_entity.id
_entity.type
_entity.pdbx_description
1 polymer ?
#
loop_
_entity_poly.entity_id
_entity_poly.type
_entity_poly.pdbx_seq_one_letter_code
_entity_poly.pdbx_strand_id
1 'polypeptide(L)'
;MIDLNDIAVAKTRHDLAAVKERLACTAADWLPGLFPEARLARDRRSLRCADLSGRPPRKEGSCTIHLDGPYAGWGFDYATGERAGPIDLIAQATGLCDGALFDEAARLAGIDHPVLRTAPVSPMRARPDHSAEIARLVRGAVPIEGTPGETYLRARGVSDPGSPDLLFHPDLPDFDSCRGWPGLIAILRLPDGERAPGIHRTFLLDDGSAKAPPGKKMLGSVKDAVVRLFPMSEDGHIGIAEGIETALAAHALFGTSVWAALSADGLARFQWPEGTRRVTIYADAGDAGRQAAATLSDRLNRADIPNEIVAPLHGDDFNDDLQRGARAEDYARPADTTAAAQDGDPAQPETATPIVASADDPAMLIAAAEALTNPPEFEALSTLLGRIALAKLDPLPERQVIARIKSATGIGMSVLTQQLAELRRRVNATGDPHAPIPKPTWFRRLRLDLAGAPERNEANVIVALTSDPAFAGVLAFDEFGQEIVVRQPLPWDGVATSLPRPWEDADDIRTAEWLQLRGINVAPVVVSRAVGAVARELRIHPVRDWLDTLTWDGTPRIETWTSAYLGAEPTAFNHTIGALWLISAVARIYRPGVKADHMLILEGPQGARKSTAIKVLAGEEWFTDELPELGSKDAALHMQGVWIVEIAELDAIGRAEVSRIKAFLTRTTDRFRPPYGRYTVEVPRQCVFAGTVNPDTYLRDETGNRRFWPLRCGAIDIAALARDRDQLWAEAVHRFRAGAIWWIDDPALLAEA
;
A
#
# COMPACT_ATOMS: atom_id res chain seq x y z
N MET A 1 15.95 -25.06 -64.19
CA MET A 1 14.51 -24.79 -64.04
C MET A 1 14.26 -24.83 -62.55
N ILE A 2 14.31 -23.67 -61.89
CA ILE A 2 14.11 -23.57 -60.44
C ILE A 2 12.59 -23.56 -60.25
N ASP A 3 12.09 -24.52 -59.48
CA ASP A 3 10.68 -24.61 -59.10
C ASP A 3 10.33 -23.38 -58.26
N LEU A 4 9.45 -22.54 -58.81
CA LEU A 4 9.02 -21.27 -58.20
C LEU A 4 7.83 -21.45 -57.23
N ASN A 5 7.49 -22.69 -56.86
CA ASN A 5 6.39 -22.98 -55.94
C ASN A 5 6.77 -23.05 -54.45
N ASP A 6 8.06 -23.04 -54.09
CA ASP A 6 8.50 -23.00 -52.68
C ASP A 6 8.77 -21.57 -52.17
N ILE A 7 7.86 -20.64 -52.48
CA ILE A 7 7.80 -19.38 -51.74
C ILE A 7 7.13 -19.71 -50.40
N ALA A 8 7.90 -19.76 -49.32
CA ALA A 8 7.38 -19.80 -47.97
C ALA A 8 6.39 -18.64 -47.79
N VAL A 9 5.09 -18.95 -47.82
CA VAL A 9 4.02 -17.98 -47.60
C VAL A 9 4.23 -17.42 -46.20
N ALA A 10 4.47 -16.10 -46.11
CA ALA A 10 4.63 -15.44 -44.82
C ALA A 10 3.38 -15.71 -43.97
N LYS A 11 3.56 -16.31 -42.78
CA LYS A 11 2.47 -16.60 -41.84
C LYS A 11 1.64 -15.34 -41.61
N THR A 12 0.32 -15.47 -41.75
CA THR A 12 -0.65 -14.40 -41.47
C THR A 12 -0.47 -13.92 -40.03
N ARG A 13 -0.38 -12.59 -39.83
CA ARG A 13 -0.11 -11.98 -38.51
C ARG A 13 -1.38 -11.31 -38.00
N HIS A 14 -1.85 -11.68 -36.81
CA HIS A 14 -3.09 -11.17 -36.22
C HIS A 14 -2.83 -10.32 -34.97
N ASP A 15 -3.57 -9.23 -34.79
CA ASP A 15 -3.58 -8.49 -33.53
C ASP A 15 -4.40 -9.28 -32.50
N LEU A 16 -3.70 -10.02 -31.63
CA LEU A 16 -4.36 -10.88 -30.65
C LEU A 16 -5.13 -10.09 -29.58
N ALA A 17 -4.80 -8.82 -29.33
CA ALA A 17 -5.58 -8.00 -28.41
C ALA A 17 -6.92 -7.63 -29.03
N ALA A 18 -6.91 -7.18 -30.29
CA ALA A 18 -8.13 -6.90 -31.06
C ALA A 18 -8.97 -8.16 -31.28
N VAL A 19 -8.34 -9.29 -31.59
CA VAL A 19 -9.02 -10.59 -31.73
C VAL A 19 -9.67 -11.00 -30.41
N LYS A 20 -8.98 -10.90 -29.27
CA LYS A 20 -9.56 -11.23 -27.95
C LYS A 20 -10.72 -10.31 -27.60
N GLU A 21 -10.59 -9.02 -27.84
CA GLU A 21 -11.66 -8.03 -27.57
C GLU A 21 -12.89 -8.31 -28.44
N ARG A 22 -12.67 -8.64 -29.72
CA ARG A 22 -13.75 -8.94 -30.65
C ARG A 22 -14.41 -10.28 -30.33
N LEU A 23 -13.65 -11.33 -30.03
CA LEU A 23 -14.17 -12.62 -29.57
C LEU A 23 -14.98 -12.51 -28.29
N ALA A 24 -14.58 -11.63 -27.36
CA ALA A 24 -15.38 -11.36 -26.16
C ALA A 24 -16.69 -10.66 -26.50
N CYS A 25 -16.67 -9.69 -27.43
CA CYS A 25 -17.87 -9.00 -27.90
C CYS A 25 -18.84 -9.93 -28.66
N THR A 26 -18.34 -10.93 -29.38
CA THR A 26 -19.14 -11.88 -30.20
C THR A 26 -19.27 -13.26 -29.56
N ALA A 27 -18.98 -13.39 -28.26
CA ALA A 27 -18.94 -14.65 -27.53
C ALA A 27 -20.22 -15.49 -27.69
N ALA A 28 -21.39 -14.86 -27.68
CA ALA A 28 -22.68 -15.51 -27.89
C ALA A 28 -22.85 -16.16 -29.28
N ASP A 29 -22.09 -15.72 -30.28
CA ASP A 29 -22.23 -16.16 -31.67
C ASP A 29 -21.36 -17.39 -31.98
N TRP A 30 -20.11 -17.42 -31.51
CA TRP A 30 -19.16 -18.49 -31.87
C TRP A 30 -19.08 -19.62 -30.83
N LEU A 31 -19.27 -19.34 -29.53
CA LEU A 31 -19.13 -20.36 -28.48
C LEU A 31 -20.17 -21.49 -28.56
N PRO A 32 -21.46 -21.24 -28.86
CA PRO A 32 -22.43 -22.34 -28.99
C PRO A 32 -22.11 -23.28 -30.16
N GLY A 33 -21.52 -22.77 -31.24
CA GLY A 33 -21.08 -23.58 -32.37
C GLY A 33 -19.84 -24.41 -32.05
N LEU A 34 -18.96 -23.88 -31.19
CA LEU A 34 -17.72 -24.54 -30.78
C LEU A 34 -17.95 -25.61 -29.70
N PHE A 35 -18.98 -25.45 -28.87
CA PHE A 35 -19.35 -26.39 -27.80
C PHE A 35 -20.82 -26.87 -27.94
N PRO A 36 -21.15 -27.65 -28.98
CA PRO A 36 -22.52 -28.03 -29.29
C PRO A 36 -23.17 -28.96 -28.25
N GLU A 37 -22.37 -29.66 -27.45
CA GLU A 37 -22.85 -30.57 -26.40
C GLU A 37 -23.06 -29.87 -25.03
N ALA A 38 -22.65 -28.60 -24.91
CA ALA A 38 -22.86 -27.83 -23.70
C ALA A 38 -24.32 -27.38 -23.55
N ARG A 39 -24.82 -27.31 -22.31
CA ARG A 39 -26.21 -26.90 -22.04
C ARG A 39 -26.30 -25.40 -21.82
N LEU A 40 -27.13 -24.71 -22.58
CA LEU A 40 -27.41 -23.29 -22.37
C LEU A 40 -28.13 -23.08 -21.02
N ALA A 41 -27.60 -22.16 -20.20
CA ALA A 41 -28.22 -21.78 -18.95
C ALA A 41 -29.58 -21.10 -19.17
N ARG A 42 -30.45 -21.10 -18.14
CA ARG A 42 -31.81 -20.54 -18.23
C ARG A 42 -31.84 -19.07 -18.62
N ASP A 43 -30.82 -18.31 -18.21
CA ASP A 43 -30.65 -16.89 -18.53
C ASP A 43 -30.05 -16.63 -19.93
N ARG A 44 -29.67 -17.70 -20.64
CA ARG A 44 -28.98 -17.67 -21.94
C ARG A 44 -27.67 -16.87 -21.96
N ARG A 45 -27.09 -16.59 -20.80
CA ARG A 45 -25.84 -15.82 -20.68
C ARG A 45 -24.60 -16.69 -20.49
N SER A 46 -24.78 -17.99 -20.34
CA SER A 46 -23.68 -18.94 -20.17
C SER A 46 -24.01 -20.33 -20.70
N LEU A 47 -22.97 -21.08 -21.06
CA LEU A 47 -23.01 -22.51 -21.33
C LEU A 47 -22.51 -23.27 -20.09
N ARG A 48 -23.18 -24.37 -19.76
CA ARG A 48 -22.81 -25.29 -18.67
C ARG A 48 -22.26 -26.58 -19.27
N CYS A 49 -21.08 -26.97 -18.80
CA CYS A 49 -20.37 -28.17 -19.24
C CYS A 49 -19.80 -28.94 -18.04
N ALA A 50 -19.39 -30.18 -18.28
CA ALA A 50 -18.69 -31.00 -17.29
C ALA A 50 -17.27 -30.48 -17.02
N ASP A 51 -16.63 -29.91 -18.03
CA ASP A 51 -15.26 -29.37 -18.03
C ASP A 51 -15.07 -28.37 -19.19
N LEU A 52 -13.88 -27.78 -19.30
CA LEU A 52 -13.57 -26.79 -20.34
C LEU A 52 -13.49 -27.37 -21.77
N SER A 53 -13.49 -28.70 -21.92
CA SER A 53 -13.60 -29.32 -23.26
C SER A 53 -15.05 -29.34 -23.79
N GLY A 54 -16.02 -28.82 -23.02
CA GLY A 54 -17.41 -28.67 -23.44
C GLY A 54 -18.25 -29.92 -23.36
N ARG A 55 -17.81 -30.96 -22.63
CA ARG A 55 -18.58 -32.20 -22.47
C ARG A 55 -19.93 -31.94 -21.78
N PRO A 56 -20.98 -32.72 -22.10
CA PRO A 56 -22.31 -32.49 -21.59
C PRO A 56 -22.35 -32.68 -20.06
N PRO A 57 -22.95 -31.75 -19.31
CA PRO A 57 -22.99 -31.84 -17.86
C PRO A 57 -23.92 -32.99 -17.41
N ARG A 58 -23.45 -33.82 -16.48
CA ARG A 58 -24.28 -34.88 -15.86
C ARG A 58 -25.39 -34.30 -14.95
N LYS A 59 -25.18 -33.10 -14.37
CA LYS A 59 -26.12 -32.34 -13.52
C LYS A 59 -26.10 -30.83 -13.89
N GLU A 60 -25.89 -29.89 -12.97
CA GLU A 60 -25.84 -28.44 -13.28
C GLU A 60 -24.55 -27.99 -13.99
N GLY A 61 -23.52 -28.86 -14.06
CA GLY A 61 -22.21 -28.58 -14.65
C GLY A 61 -21.26 -27.92 -13.66
N SER A 62 -20.02 -28.43 -13.53
CA SER A 62 -18.95 -27.81 -12.72
C SER A 62 -18.18 -26.75 -13.50
N CYS A 63 -18.38 -26.67 -14.81
CA CYS A 63 -17.73 -25.69 -15.67
C CYS A 63 -18.76 -24.74 -16.29
N THR A 64 -18.42 -23.45 -16.33
CA THR A 64 -19.26 -22.38 -16.88
C THR A 64 -18.48 -21.57 -17.90
N ILE A 65 -19.04 -21.46 -19.10
CA ILE A 65 -18.50 -20.63 -20.18
C ILE A 65 -19.45 -19.45 -20.37
N HIS A 66 -18.94 -18.23 -20.22
CA HIS A 66 -19.75 -17.01 -20.27
C HIS A 66 -19.92 -16.51 -21.71
N LEU A 67 -21.17 -16.27 -22.11
CA LEU A 67 -21.55 -15.73 -23.42
C LEU A 67 -21.71 -14.21 -23.41
N ASP A 68 -21.89 -13.61 -22.22
CA ASP A 68 -22.20 -12.18 -22.04
C ASP A 68 -21.63 -11.67 -20.69
N GLY A 69 -21.51 -10.34 -20.56
CA GLY A 69 -21.04 -9.65 -19.36
C GLY A 69 -19.52 -9.48 -19.28
N PRO A 70 -18.97 -9.09 -18.11
CA PRO A 70 -17.55 -8.74 -17.95
C PRO A 70 -16.59 -9.92 -18.18
N TYR A 71 -17.11 -11.14 -18.25
CA TYR A 71 -16.37 -12.37 -18.51
C TYR A 71 -16.77 -13.03 -19.83
N ALA A 72 -17.46 -12.34 -20.74
CA ALA A 72 -17.83 -12.89 -22.04
C ALA A 72 -16.60 -13.49 -22.76
N GLY A 73 -16.73 -14.72 -23.26
CA GLY A 73 -15.62 -15.46 -23.87
C GLY A 73 -14.73 -16.23 -22.89
N TRP A 74 -15.02 -16.25 -21.59
CA TRP A 74 -14.24 -16.97 -20.58
C TRP A 74 -14.94 -18.23 -20.07
N GLY A 75 -14.14 -19.27 -19.85
CA GLY A 75 -14.53 -20.52 -19.20
C GLY A 75 -13.90 -20.65 -17.81
N PHE A 76 -14.69 -21.13 -16.85
CA PHE A 76 -14.27 -21.40 -15.48
C PHE A 76 -14.70 -22.81 -15.08
N ASP A 77 -13.74 -23.67 -14.76
CA ASP A 77 -13.99 -24.97 -14.14
C ASP A 77 -13.84 -24.84 -12.62
N TYR A 78 -14.95 -24.94 -11.91
CA TYR A 78 -14.99 -24.80 -10.46
C TYR A 78 -14.56 -26.07 -9.72
N ALA A 79 -14.43 -27.21 -10.41
CA ALA A 79 -13.93 -28.45 -9.80
C ALA A 79 -12.39 -28.50 -9.80
N THR A 80 -11.74 -27.98 -10.85
CA THR A 80 -10.27 -27.97 -10.98
C THR A 80 -9.65 -26.62 -10.64
N GLY A 81 -10.44 -25.55 -10.65
CA GLY A 81 -9.98 -24.16 -10.51
C GLY A 81 -9.41 -23.58 -11.81
N GLU A 82 -9.45 -24.33 -12.90
CA GLU A 82 -8.92 -23.92 -14.20
C GLU A 82 -9.76 -22.82 -14.85
N ARG A 83 -9.08 -21.96 -15.61
CA ARG A 83 -9.69 -20.83 -16.32
C ARG A 83 -9.12 -20.78 -17.73
N ALA A 84 -9.99 -20.59 -18.71
CA ALA A 84 -9.61 -20.48 -20.12
C ALA A 84 -10.20 -19.18 -20.69
N GLY A 85 -9.34 -18.35 -21.31
CA GLY A 85 -9.80 -17.20 -22.06
C GLY A 85 -10.32 -17.57 -23.46
N PRO A 86 -10.76 -16.58 -24.25
CA PRO A 86 -11.39 -16.83 -25.55
C PRO A 86 -10.55 -17.68 -26.52
N ILE A 87 -9.25 -17.39 -26.63
CA ILE A 87 -8.34 -18.14 -27.50
C ILE A 87 -8.03 -19.52 -26.91
N ASP A 88 -7.94 -19.64 -25.59
CA ASP A 88 -7.67 -20.92 -24.92
C ASP A 88 -8.85 -21.89 -25.10
N LEU A 89 -10.09 -21.38 -25.06
CA LEU A 89 -11.29 -22.16 -25.36
C LEU A 89 -11.33 -22.66 -26.81
N ILE A 90 -10.89 -21.83 -27.77
CA ILE A 90 -10.74 -22.25 -29.17
C ILE A 90 -9.71 -23.36 -29.28
N ALA A 91 -8.55 -23.22 -28.63
CA ALA A 91 -7.51 -24.25 -28.61
C ALA A 91 -8.02 -25.57 -28.01
N GLN A 92 -8.75 -25.51 -26.89
CA GLN A 92 -9.27 -26.69 -26.22
C GLN A 92 -10.36 -27.41 -27.03
N ALA A 93 -11.21 -26.66 -27.73
CA ALA A 93 -12.29 -27.25 -28.51
C ALA A 93 -11.83 -27.80 -29.87
N THR A 94 -10.84 -27.14 -30.49
CA THR A 94 -10.36 -27.48 -31.83
C THR A 94 -9.10 -28.35 -31.83
N GLY A 95 -8.36 -28.37 -30.73
CA GLY A 95 -7.03 -28.98 -30.64
C GLY A 95 -5.95 -28.22 -31.42
N LEU A 96 -6.26 -27.06 -31.99
CA LEU A 96 -5.31 -26.26 -32.77
C LEU A 96 -4.25 -25.65 -31.86
N CYS A 97 -3.03 -25.56 -32.39
CA CYS A 97 -1.90 -24.91 -31.75
C CYS A 97 -1.22 -23.90 -32.69
N ASP A 98 -0.39 -23.04 -32.12
CA ASP A 98 0.49 -22.10 -32.83
C ASP A 98 -0.25 -21.24 -33.87
N GLY A 99 0.33 -21.04 -35.07
CA GLY A 99 -0.23 -20.16 -36.11
C GLY A 99 -1.68 -20.50 -36.49
N ALA A 100 -2.00 -21.78 -36.62
CA ALA A 100 -3.32 -22.25 -37.01
C ALA A 100 -4.42 -21.91 -35.99
N LEU A 101 -4.07 -21.88 -34.69
CA LEU A 101 -4.96 -21.44 -33.63
C LEU A 101 -5.31 -19.94 -33.77
N PHE A 102 -4.33 -19.11 -34.10
CA PHE A 102 -4.53 -17.67 -34.22
C PHE A 102 -5.28 -17.31 -35.50
N ASP A 103 -5.05 -18.04 -36.59
CA ASP A 103 -5.83 -17.92 -37.82
C ASP A 103 -7.31 -18.24 -37.56
N GLU A 104 -7.59 -19.32 -36.83
CA GLU A 104 -8.95 -19.70 -36.48
C GLU A 104 -9.60 -18.69 -35.51
N ALA A 105 -8.84 -18.17 -34.55
CA ALA A 105 -9.32 -17.13 -33.63
C ALA A 105 -9.67 -15.83 -34.36
N ALA A 106 -8.85 -15.39 -35.32
CA ALA A 106 -9.12 -14.21 -36.14
C ALA A 106 -10.34 -14.41 -37.07
N ARG A 107 -10.47 -15.61 -37.64
CA ARG A 107 -11.64 -16.01 -38.45
C ARG A 107 -12.93 -15.94 -37.63
N LEU A 108 -12.93 -16.49 -36.41
CA LEU A 108 -14.07 -16.44 -35.49
C LEU A 108 -14.36 -15.02 -34.99
N ALA A 109 -13.35 -14.16 -34.89
CA ALA A 109 -13.50 -12.75 -34.58
C ALA A 109 -14.06 -11.91 -35.76
N GLY A 110 -14.03 -12.44 -36.98
CA GLY A 110 -14.43 -11.71 -38.18
C GLY A 110 -13.47 -10.56 -38.52
N ILE A 111 -12.18 -10.71 -38.22
CA ILE A 111 -11.13 -9.72 -38.49
C ILE A 111 -10.31 -10.21 -39.70
N ASP A 112 -10.70 -9.79 -40.91
CA ASP A 112 -9.87 -9.87 -42.12
C ASP A 112 -9.27 -8.46 -42.40
N HIS A 113 -7.95 -8.37 -42.61
CA HIS A 113 -7.12 -7.13 -42.69
C HIS A 113 -7.49 -6.12 -43.79
N PRO A 114 -7.04 -4.83 -43.76
CA PRO A 114 -6.39 -4.02 -42.70
C PRO A 114 -7.05 -2.62 -42.45
N VAL A 115 -6.63 -1.89 -41.38
CA VAL A 115 -6.23 -0.45 -41.34
C VAL A 115 -6.14 0.10 -39.90
N LEU A 116 -5.10 0.92 -39.68
CA LEU A 116 -4.68 1.65 -38.47
C LEU A 116 -5.65 2.77 -37.99
N ARG A 117 -5.88 2.89 -36.67
CA ARG A 117 -5.51 4.05 -35.77
C ARG A 117 -6.38 4.22 -34.50
N THR A 118 -5.70 4.16 -33.34
CA THR A 118 -5.70 4.98 -32.10
C THR A 118 -6.90 5.23 -31.16
N ALA A 119 -6.64 4.86 -29.87
CA ALA A 119 -6.95 5.46 -28.53
C ALA A 119 -8.34 5.23 -27.88
N PRO A 120 -8.51 5.24 -26.52
CA PRO A 120 -7.59 5.66 -25.44
C PRO A 120 -7.37 4.65 -24.26
N VAL A 121 -6.48 5.06 -23.34
CA VAL A 121 -6.01 4.37 -22.13
C VAL A 121 -7.12 4.16 -21.10
N SER A 122 -7.22 2.94 -20.56
CA SER A 122 -8.05 2.56 -19.41
C SER A 122 -7.19 2.05 -18.23
N PRO A 123 -7.67 2.16 -16.98
CA PRO A 123 -6.84 2.19 -15.77
C PRO A 123 -6.21 0.84 -15.41
N MET A 124 -5.13 0.93 -14.62
CA MET A 124 -4.30 -0.17 -14.10
C MET A 124 -5.09 -1.46 -13.82
N ARG A 125 -5.04 -2.38 -14.78
CA ARG A 125 -5.37 -3.79 -14.58
C ARG A 125 -4.32 -4.43 -13.67
N ALA A 126 -4.74 -5.37 -12.83
CA ALA A 126 -3.82 -6.25 -12.12
C ALA A 126 -2.83 -6.87 -13.13
N ARG A 127 -1.55 -7.00 -12.73
CA ARG A 127 -0.49 -7.51 -13.61
C ARG A 127 -0.93 -8.86 -14.22
N PRO A 128 -0.81 -9.07 -15.54
CA PRO A 128 -1.17 -10.34 -16.16
C PRO A 128 -0.34 -11.48 -15.56
N ASP A 129 -0.99 -12.60 -15.25
CA ASP A 129 -0.31 -13.82 -14.84
C ASP A 129 0.22 -14.55 -16.09
N HIS A 130 1.55 -14.54 -16.27
CA HIS A 130 2.24 -15.15 -17.42
C HIS A 130 2.70 -16.59 -17.14
N SER A 131 2.31 -17.22 -16.03
CA SER A 131 2.88 -18.49 -15.57
C SER A 131 2.74 -19.63 -16.59
N ALA A 132 1.58 -19.78 -17.22
CA ALA A 132 1.34 -20.83 -18.22
C ALA A 132 2.15 -20.62 -19.51
N GLU A 133 2.30 -19.36 -19.94
CA GLU A 133 3.09 -18.97 -21.10
C GLU A 133 4.58 -19.26 -20.86
N ILE A 134 5.10 -18.84 -19.70
CA ILE A 134 6.48 -19.07 -19.29
C ILE A 134 6.78 -20.57 -19.17
N ALA A 135 5.84 -21.37 -18.65
CA ALA A 135 5.98 -22.82 -18.59
C ALA A 135 6.06 -23.44 -19.99
N ARG A 136 5.29 -22.94 -20.96
CA ARG A 136 5.35 -23.39 -22.36
C ARG A 136 6.69 -23.04 -23.02
N LEU A 137 7.16 -21.81 -22.85
CA LEU A 137 8.45 -21.36 -23.42
C LEU A 137 9.63 -22.15 -22.84
N VAL A 138 9.64 -22.42 -21.54
CA VAL A 138 10.71 -23.24 -20.96
C VAL A 138 10.63 -24.69 -21.39
N ARG A 139 9.44 -25.27 -21.59
CA ARG A 139 9.31 -26.62 -22.15
C ARG A 139 9.78 -26.73 -23.61
N GLY A 140 9.64 -25.66 -24.39
CA GLY A 140 10.10 -25.59 -25.78
C GLY A 140 11.58 -25.23 -25.95
N ALA A 141 12.29 -24.97 -24.84
CA ALA A 141 13.69 -24.61 -24.86
C ALA A 141 14.59 -25.84 -25.04
N VAL A 142 15.69 -25.68 -25.78
CA VAL A 142 16.66 -26.72 -26.13
C VAL A 142 18.08 -26.25 -25.76
N PRO A 143 19.07 -27.15 -25.66
CA PRO A 143 20.48 -26.77 -25.54
C PRO A 143 20.92 -25.82 -26.65
N ILE A 144 21.92 -24.97 -26.36
CA ILE A 144 22.37 -23.94 -27.32
C ILE A 144 23.20 -24.54 -28.45
N GLU A 145 23.91 -25.64 -28.21
CA GLU A 145 24.73 -26.36 -29.19
C GLU A 145 23.95 -26.66 -30.49
N GLY A 146 24.52 -26.31 -31.64
CA GLY A 146 23.94 -26.54 -32.96
C GLY A 146 22.79 -25.58 -33.34
N THR A 147 22.54 -24.54 -32.55
CA THR A 147 21.47 -23.56 -32.80
C THR A 147 22.00 -22.19 -33.23
N PRO A 148 21.16 -21.30 -33.80
CA PRO A 148 21.53 -19.88 -34.01
C PRO A 148 22.02 -19.16 -32.74
N GLY A 149 21.64 -19.64 -31.54
CA GLY A 149 22.18 -19.13 -30.28
C GLY A 149 23.68 -19.38 -30.13
N GLU A 150 24.19 -20.53 -30.60
CA GLU A 150 25.61 -20.82 -30.61
C GLU A 150 26.37 -19.90 -31.58
N THR A 151 25.82 -19.69 -32.78
CA THR A 151 26.36 -18.73 -33.75
C THR A 151 26.48 -17.34 -33.13
N TYR A 152 25.44 -16.90 -32.40
CA TYR A 152 25.42 -15.62 -31.72
C TYR A 152 26.50 -15.49 -30.64
N LEU A 153 26.66 -16.50 -29.77
CA LEU A 153 27.70 -16.48 -28.74
C LEU A 153 29.11 -16.48 -29.36
N ARG A 154 29.35 -17.32 -30.37
CA ARG A 154 30.63 -17.39 -31.09
C ARG A 154 30.98 -16.07 -31.76
N ALA A 155 30.00 -15.40 -32.39
CA ALA A 155 30.20 -14.07 -32.99
C ALA A 155 30.62 -13.01 -31.96
N ARG A 156 30.29 -13.21 -30.67
CA ARG A 156 30.67 -12.36 -29.55
C ARG A 156 31.95 -12.82 -28.84
N GLY A 157 32.65 -13.83 -29.36
CA GLY A 157 33.89 -14.35 -28.77
C GLY A 157 33.69 -15.18 -27.49
N VAL A 158 32.45 -15.53 -27.15
CA VAL A 158 32.12 -16.31 -25.96
C VAL A 158 31.54 -17.68 -26.34
N SER A 159 31.60 -18.64 -25.43
CA SER A 159 31.07 -20.01 -25.63
C SER A 159 29.85 -20.27 -24.77
N ASP A 160 29.09 -21.33 -25.11
CA ASP A 160 27.99 -21.81 -24.28
C ASP A 160 28.53 -22.28 -22.92
N PRO A 161 28.05 -21.74 -21.78
CA PRO A 161 28.47 -22.18 -20.46
C PRO A 161 27.99 -23.61 -20.10
N GLY A 162 27.11 -24.22 -20.89
CA GLY A 162 26.50 -25.52 -20.58
C GLY A 162 25.56 -25.47 -19.36
N SER A 163 25.10 -24.27 -18.99
CA SER A 163 24.25 -24.06 -17.82
C SER A 163 22.80 -24.44 -18.11
N PRO A 164 22.10 -25.14 -17.19
CA PRO A 164 20.66 -25.38 -17.33
C PRO A 164 19.83 -24.08 -17.24
N ASP A 165 20.45 -22.98 -16.85
CA ASP A 165 19.81 -21.68 -16.67
C ASP A 165 19.93 -20.78 -17.91
N LEU A 166 20.64 -21.20 -18.96
CA LEU A 166 20.70 -20.50 -20.25
C LEU A 166 20.48 -21.49 -21.40
N LEU A 167 19.36 -21.33 -22.11
CA LEU A 167 18.95 -22.24 -23.18
C LEU A 167 18.62 -21.47 -24.46
N PHE A 168 18.37 -22.18 -25.54
CA PHE A 168 17.87 -21.62 -26.81
C PHE A 168 16.40 -21.97 -27.01
N HIS A 169 15.63 -21.05 -27.59
CA HIS A 169 14.25 -21.31 -28.02
C HIS A 169 14.09 -20.87 -29.49
N PRO A 170 13.55 -21.73 -30.37
CA PRO A 170 13.47 -21.44 -31.81
C PRO A 170 12.43 -20.37 -32.16
N ASP A 171 11.44 -20.13 -31.29
CA ASP A 171 10.28 -19.28 -31.59
C ASP A 171 9.80 -18.46 -30.37
N LEU A 172 10.64 -17.55 -29.86
CA LEU A 172 10.29 -16.65 -28.75
C LEU A 172 9.27 -15.59 -29.19
N PRO A 173 8.11 -15.47 -28.52
CA PRO A 173 7.08 -14.53 -28.91
C PRO A 173 7.48 -13.10 -28.57
N ASP A 174 7.56 -12.25 -29.59
CA ASP A 174 7.60 -10.80 -29.43
C ASP A 174 6.23 -10.20 -29.76
N PHE A 175 5.57 -9.71 -28.71
CA PHE A 175 4.24 -9.12 -28.80
C PHE A 175 4.24 -7.76 -29.48
N ASP A 176 5.37 -7.04 -29.46
CA ASP A 176 5.46 -5.70 -30.05
C ASP A 176 5.69 -5.77 -31.57
N SER A 177 6.46 -6.76 -32.05
CA SER A 177 6.68 -7.00 -33.49
C SER A 177 5.74 -8.03 -34.12
N CYS A 178 4.81 -8.60 -33.35
CA CYS A 178 3.84 -9.62 -33.78
C CYS A 178 4.50 -10.79 -34.53
N ARG A 179 5.65 -11.24 -34.03
CA ARG A 179 6.49 -12.28 -34.62
C ARG A 179 7.15 -13.12 -33.53
N GLY A 180 7.42 -14.38 -33.84
CA GLY A 180 8.37 -15.20 -33.08
C GLY A 180 9.79 -15.11 -33.63
N TRP A 181 10.77 -14.98 -32.74
CA TRP A 181 12.19 -14.91 -33.07
C TRP A 181 12.95 -16.08 -32.44
N PRO A 182 13.95 -16.65 -33.10
CA PRO A 182 14.91 -17.48 -32.39
C PRO A 182 15.61 -16.66 -31.31
N GLY A 183 15.96 -17.26 -30.17
CA GLY A 183 16.69 -16.52 -29.17
C GLY A 183 17.07 -17.28 -27.91
N LEU A 184 17.88 -16.63 -27.07
CA LEU A 184 18.29 -17.17 -25.79
C LEU A 184 17.19 -16.94 -24.75
N ILE A 185 16.90 -17.98 -23.97
CA ILE A 185 16.02 -17.93 -22.80
C ILE A 185 16.86 -18.20 -21.56
N ALA A 186 16.88 -17.23 -20.64
CA ALA A 186 17.56 -17.37 -19.37
C ALA A 186 16.55 -17.59 -18.24
N ILE A 187 16.78 -18.66 -17.47
CA ILE A 187 16.02 -19.04 -16.29
C ILE A 187 16.72 -18.44 -15.09
N LEU A 188 16.01 -17.66 -14.29
CA LEU A 188 16.59 -17.04 -13.12
C LEU A 188 16.35 -17.90 -11.88
N ARG A 189 17.29 -17.85 -10.94
CA ARG A 189 17.26 -18.52 -9.65
C ARG A 189 17.16 -17.51 -8.53
N LEU A 190 16.26 -17.80 -7.60
CA LEU A 190 16.14 -17.11 -6.32
C LEU A 190 17.35 -17.46 -5.42
N PRO A 191 17.53 -16.76 -4.28
CA PRO A 191 18.66 -17.00 -3.39
C PRO A 191 18.73 -18.44 -2.87
N ASP A 192 17.56 -19.04 -2.60
CA ASP A 192 17.38 -20.44 -2.19
C ASP A 192 17.70 -21.47 -3.30
N GLY A 193 17.92 -21.02 -4.54
CA GLY A 193 18.16 -21.88 -5.69
C GLY A 193 16.90 -22.33 -6.43
N GLU A 194 15.71 -21.96 -5.94
CA GLU A 194 14.47 -22.23 -6.65
C GLU A 194 14.37 -21.37 -7.91
N ARG A 195 13.59 -21.86 -8.88
CA ARG A 195 13.35 -21.14 -10.14
C ARG A 195 12.45 -19.93 -9.88
N ALA A 196 12.87 -18.76 -10.33
CA ALA A 196 12.04 -17.56 -10.32
C ALA A 196 10.84 -17.72 -11.29
N PRO A 197 9.70 -17.08 -11.00
CA PRO A 197 8.51 -17.18 -11.84
C PRO A 197 8.67 -16.49 -13.20
N GLY A 198 9.68 -15.62 -13.36
CA GLY A 198 10.01 -14.93 -14.61
C GLY A 198 11.15 -15.58 -15.40
N ILE A 199 11.27 -15.14 -16.66
CA ILE A 199 12.38 -15.48 -17.57
C ILE A 199 12.90 -14.22 -18.25
N HIS A 200 14.15 -14.29 -18.71
CA HIS A 200 14.73 -13.29 -19.60
C HIS A 200 14.90 -13.85 -21.01
N ARG A 201 14.68 -13.00 -22.01
CA ARG A 201 14.65 -13.34 -23.43
C ARG A 201 15.57 -12.42 -24.19
N THR A 202 16.54 -13.01 -24.89
CA THR A 202 17.38 -12.32 -25.86
C THR A 202 16.94 -12.76 -27.25
N PHE A 203 16.23 -11.89 -27.96
CA PHE A 203 15.79 -12.14 -29.33
C PHE A 203 16.96 -12.01 -30.31
N LEU A 204 17.10 -12.95 -31.24
CA LEU A 204 18.18 -13.04 -32.21
C LEU A 204 17.62 -12.96 -33.63
N LEU A 205 18.46 -12.51 -34.57
CA LEU A 205 18.19 -12.66 -36.00
C LEU A 205 18.14 -14.15 -36.38
N ASP A 206 17.45 -14.48 -37.48
CA ASP A 206 17.24 -15.86 -37.91
C ASP A 206 18.55 -16.63 -38.16
N ASP A 207 19.60 -15.91 -38.55
CA ASP A 207 20.95 -16.44 -38.77
C ASP A 207 21.85 -16.40 -37.52
N GLY A 208 21.37 -15.84 -36.40
CA GLY A 208 22.14 -15.66 -35.17
C GLY A 208 23.23 -14.60 -35.24
N SER A 209 23.31 -13.79 -36.29
CA SER A 209 24.41 -12.83 -36.50
C SER A 209 24.39 -11.67 -35.50
N ALA A 210 23.22 -11.28 -34.99
CA ALA A 210 23.03 -10.20 -34.03
C ALA A 210 21.72 -10.35 -33.24
N LYS A 211 21.51 -9.44 -32.28
CA LYS A 211 20.21 -9.28 -31.59
C LYS A 211 19.17 -8.77 -32.58
N ALA A 212 17.96 -9.33 -32.53
CA ALA A 212 16.81 -8.81 -33.26
C ALA A 212 16.28 -7.49 -32.62
N PRO A 213 15.47 -6.68 -33.35
CA PRO A 213 14.87 -5.45 -32.83
C PRO A 213 14.09 -5.67 -31.52
N PRO A 214 13.95 -4.63 -30.67
CA PRO A 214 13.68 -4.79 -29.25
C PRO A 214 12.22 -5.21 -28.96
N GLY A 215 12.03 -6.46 -28.57
CA GLY A 215 10.88 -6.89 -27.76
C GLY A 215 11.17 -6.74 -26.25
N LYS A 216 10.12 -6.76 -25.41
CA LYS A 216 10.29 -6.79 -23.95
C LYS A 216 11.14 -7.99 -23.51
N LYS A 217 12.33 -7.72 -22.97
CA LYS A 217 13.29 -8.76 -22.56
C LYS A 217 12.81 -9.62 -21.39
N MET A 218 12.06 -9.03 -20.45
CA MET A 218 11.54 -9.74 -19.26
C MET A 218 10.09 -10.18 -19.46
N LEU A 219 9.80 -11.42 -19.08
CA LEU A 219 8.44 -11.96 -18.99
C LEU A 219 8.24 -12.58 -17.60
N GLY A 220 7.23 -12.12 -16.85
CA GLY A 220 7.03 -12.51 -15.46
C GLY A 220 7.88 -11.72 -14.45
N SER A 221 7.86 -12.14 -13.18
CA SER A 221 8.61 -11.48 -12.10
C SER A 221 10.02 -12.05 -11.97
N VAL A 222 11.03 -11.19 -12.07
CA VAL A 222 12.46 -11.52 -11.99
C VAL A 222 13.14 -10.90 -10.77
N LYS A 223 12.35 -10.48 -9.78
CA LYS A 223 12.83 -9.76 -8.59
C LYS A 223 13.77 -10.64 -7.76
N ASP A 224 14.89 -10.06 -7.34
CA ASP A 224 15.88 -10.67 -6.43
C ASP A 224 16.51 -11.98 -6.97
N ALA A 225 16.39 -12.24 -8.28
CA ALA A 225 16.84 -13.47 -8.94
C ALA A 225 18.00 -13.21 -9.92
N VAL A 226 18.83 -14.22 -10.15
CA VAL A 226 20.01 -14.16 -11.04
C VAL A 226 20.08 -15.37 -11.96
N VAL A 227 20.79 -15.24 -13.09
CA VAL A 227 21.10 -16.37 -13.98
C VAL A 227 22.43 -16.97 -13.54
N ARG A 228 22.42 -18.23 -13.12
CA ARG A 228 23.63 -18.93 -12.65
C ARG A 228 24.33 -19.57 -13.85
N LEU A 229 25.21 -18.82 -14.52
CA LEU A 229 25.90 -19.30 -15.72
C LEU A 229 26.99 -20.34 -15.40
N PHE A 230 27.66 -20.22 -14.25
CA PHE A 230 28.70 -21.16 -13.83
C PHE A 230 28.45 -21.62 -12.38
N PRO A 231 28.84 -22.86 -12.00
CA PRO A 231 28.78 -23.29 -10.60
C PRO A 231 29.73 -22.44 -9.73
N MET A 232 29.34 -22.17 -8.48
CA MET A 232 30.23 -21.48 -7.53
C MET A 232 31.49 -22.32 -7.31
N SER A 233 32.65 -21.67 -7.29
CA SER A 233 33.91 -22.35 -7.04
C SER A 233 34.00 -22.87 -5.59
N GLU A 234 34.80 -23.91 -5.37
CA GLU A 234 34.92 -24.59 -4.06
C GLU A 234 35.47 -23.68 -2.95
N ASP A 235 36.27 -22.67 -3.33
CA ASP A 235 36.81 -21.66 -2.41
C ASP A 235 35.76 -20.61 -1.99
N GLY A 236 34.59 -20.59 -2.63
CA GLY A 236 33.50 -19.65 -2.35
C GLY A 236 33.64 -18.31 -3.08
N HIS A 237 34.40 -18.26 -4.17
CA HIS A 237 34.50 -17.07 -5.02
C HIS A 237 33.39 -17.06 -6.08
N ILE A 238 32.69 -15.94 -6.20
CA ILE A 238 31.69 -15.75 -7.26
C ILE A 238 31.83 -14.38 -7.91
N GLY A 239 31.72 -14.36 -9.24
CA GLY A 239 31.58 -13.15 -10.04
C GLY A 239 30.11 -12.79 -10.25
N ILE A 240 29.78 -11.52 -10.34
CA ILE A 240 28.45 -11.06 -10.75
C ILE A 240 28.58 -9.91 -11.75
N ALA A 241 27.81 -9.96 -12.84
CA ALA A 241 27.75 -8.91 -13.85
C ALA A 241 26.30 -8.48 -14.13
N GLU A 242 26.12 -7.30 -14.74
CA GLU A 242 24.79 -6.83 -15.16
C GLU A 242 24.22 -7.68 -16.32
N GLY A 243 24.96 -7.88 -17.40
CA GLY A 243 24.50 -8.63 -18.58
C GLY A 243 24.94 -10.11 -18.62
N ILE A 244 24.21 -10.93 -19.41
CA ILE A 244 24.62 -12.31 -19.69
C ILE A 244 25.92 -12.32 -20.50
N GLU A 245 26.01 -11.47 -21.53
CA GLU A 245 27.20 -11.36 -22.36
C GLU A 245 28.41 -10.84 -21.56
N THR A 246 28.20 -9.85 -20.70
CA THR A 246 29.23 -9.33 -19.78
C THR A 246 29.75 -10.42 -18.85
N ALA A 247 28.85 -11.23 -18.27
CA ALA A 247 29.23 -12.33 -17.38
C ALA A 247 30.03 -13.42 -18.10
N LEU A 248 29.63 -13.80 -19.31
CA LEU A 248 30.35 -14.78 -20.13
C LEU A 248 31.74 -14.24 -20.54
N ALA A 249 31.84 -12.97 -20.90
CA ALA A 249 33.11 -12.34 -21.26
C ALA A 249 34.06 -12.24 -20.05
N ALA A 250 33.55 -11.85 -18.88
CA ALA A 250 34.32 -11.81 -17.64
C ALA A 250 34.82 -13.22 -17.25
N HIS A 251 34.00 -14.25 -17.40
CA HIS A 251 34.46 -15.63 -17.19
C HIS A 251 35.59 -16.01 -18.17
N ALA A 252 35.43 -15.70 -19.47
CA ALA A 252 36.43 -16.00 -20.48
C ALA A 252 37.77 -15.27 -20.24
N LEU A 253 37.72 -14.04 -19.70
CA LEU A 253 38.90 -13.24 -19.39
C LEU A 253 39.59 -13.69 -18.10
N PHE A 254 38.84 -13.88 -17.02
CA PHE A 254 39.40 -14.04 -15.67
C PHE A 254 39.33 -15.46 -15.10
N GLY A 255 38.59 -16.37 -15.74
CA GLY A 255 38.34 -17.72 -15.23
C GLY A 255 37.42 -17.78 -13.99
N THR A 256 36.91 -16.65 -13.51
CA THR A 256 35.97 -16.57 -12.37
C THR A 256 34.62 -17.18 -12.75
N SER A 257 33.98 -17.96 -11.87
CA SER A 257 32.58 -18.35 -12.05
C SER A 257 31.66 -17.13 -11.95
N VAL A 258 31.05 -16.68 -13.05
CA VAL A 258 30.26 -15.43 -13.08
C VAL A 258 28.77 -15.68 -13.27
N TRP A 259 27.92 -14.98 -12.51
CA TRP A 259 26.46 -14.96 -12.68
C TRP A 259 25.99 -13.64 -13.31
N ALA A 260 24.76 -13.62 -13.84
CA ALA A 260 24.19 -12.41 -14.46
C ALA A 260 22.94 -11.92 -13.71
N ALA A 261 22.92 -10.63 -13.36
CA ALA A 261 21.83 -9.98 -12.62
C ALA A 261 20.75 -9.34 -13.53
N LEU A 262 21.04 -9.24 -14.82
CA LEU A 262 20.18 -8.80 -15.93
C LEU A 262 19.74 -7.32 -15.93
N SER A 263 20.13 -6.55 -14.92
CA SER A 263 19.91 -5.11 -14.84
C SER A 263 20.75 -4.49 -13.71
N ALA A 264 21.02 -3.19 -13.80
CA ALA A 264 21.65 -2.42 -12.72
C ALA A 264 20.91 -2.57 -11.37
N ASP A 265 19.57 -2.55 -11.34
CA ASP A 265 18.80 -2.76 -10.10
C ASP A 265 18.97 -4.20 -9.57
N GLY A 266 18.97 -5.20 -10.46
CA GLY A 266 19.26 -6.59 -10.10
C GLY A 266 20.67 -6.75 -9.51
N LEU A 267 21.67 -6.09 -10.09
CA LEU A 267 23.05 -6.11 -9.62
C LEU A 267 23.15 -5.49 -8.22
N ALA A 268 22.56 -4.32 -8.01
CA ALA A 268 22.53 -3.65 -6.71
C ALA A 268 21.82 -4.47 -5.62
N ARG A 269 20.80 -5.26 -6.00
CA ARG A 269 19.99 -6.10 -5.12
C ARG A 269 20.49 -7.54 -4.99
N PHE A 270 21.59 -7.88 -5.63
CA PHE A 270 22.11 -9.24 -5.65
C PHE A 270 22.17 -9.84 -4.23
N GLN A 271 21.59 -11.02 -4.09
CA GLN A 271 21.65 -11.84 -2.88
C GLN A 271 22.65 -12.95 -3.14
N TRP A 272 23.74 -12.96 -2.38
CA TRP A 272 24.79 -13.96 -2.53
C TRP A 272 24.38 -15.29 -1.87
N PRO A 273 24.74 -16.44 -2.48
CA PRO A 273 24.42 -17.75 -1.94
C PRO A 273 25.19 -18.03 -0.64
N GLU A 274 24.68 -18.97 0.16
CA GLU A 274 25.40 -19.51 1.32
C GLU A 274 26.75 -20.13 0.89
N GLY A 275 27.80 -19.89 1.68
CA GLY A 275 29.16 -20.32 1.37
C GLY A 275 29.97 -19.32 0.53
N THR A 276 29.41 -18.16 0.17
CA THR A 276 30.15 -17.09 -0.49
C THR A 276 31.24 -16.54 0.44
N ARG A 277 32.51 -16.59 0.01
CA ARG A 277 33.67 -16.07 0.73
C ARG A 277 34.30 -14.84 0.08
N ARG A 278 34.08 -14.64 -1.22
CA ARG A 278 34.56 -13.48 -1.98
C ARG A 278 33.65 -13.20 -3.17
N VAL A 279 33.42 -11.92 -3.48
CA VAL A 279 32.63 -11.52 -4.66
C VAL A 279 33.43 -10.57 -5.55
N THR A 280 33.50 -10.86 -6.86
CA THR A 280 34.00 -9.90 -7.86
C THR A 280 32.82 -9.31 -8.64
N ILE A 281 32.71 -7.99 -8.65
CA ILE A 281 31.65 -7.25 -9.32
C ILE A 281 32.19 -6.74 -10.66
N TYR A 282 31.71 -7.32 -11.76
CA TYR A 282 32.04 -6.91 -13.12
C TYR A 282 31.03 -5.85 -13.57
N ALA A 283 31.41 -4.58 -13.42
CA ALA A 283 30.54 -3.44 -13.67
C ALA A 283 30.68 -2.95 -15.12
N ASP A 284 29.56 -2.63 -15.77
CA ASP A 284 29.57 -1.95 -17.07
C ASP A 284 30.08 -0.50 -16.90
N ALA A 285 30.62 0.11 -17.97
CA ALA A 285 31.16 1.48 -17.95
C ALA A 285 30.09 2.59 -17.97
N GLY A 286 28.81 2.24 -17.82
CA GLY A 286 27.72 3.21 -17.66
C GLY A 286 27.58 3.73 -16.23
N ASP A 287 27.05 4.95 -16.06
CA ASP A 287 26.81 5.55 -14.73
C ASP A 287 25.90 4.67 -13.85
N ALA A 288 24.87 4.07 -14.44
CA ALA A 288 23.93 3.19 -13.73
C ALA A 288 24.61 1.90 -13.23
N GLY A 289 25.44 1.26 -14.07
CA GLY A 289 26.19 0.05 -13.74
C GLY A 289 27.22 0.31 -12.65
N ARG A 290 27.98 1.41 -12.75
CA ARG A 290 28.92 1.84 -11.70
C ARG A 290 28.24 2.08 -10.35
N GLN A 291 27.10 2.78 -10.35
CA GLN A 291 26.37 3.07 -9.11
C GLN A 291 25.79 1.79 -8.50
N ALA A 292 25.30 0.86 -9.32
CA ALA A 292 24.83 -0.44 -8.87
C ALA A 292 25.95 -1.28 -8.25
N ALA A 293 27.12 -1.31 -8.88
CA ALA A 293 28.30 -1.99 -8.37
C ALA A 293 28.77 -1.42 -7.02
N ALA A 294 28.84 -0.09 -6.89
CA ALA A 294 29.17 0.56 -5.62
C ALA A 294 28.16 0.21 -4.53
N THR A 295 26.86 0.21 -4.85
CA THR A 295 25.79 -0.16 -3.92
C THR A 295 25.93 -1.60 -3.43
N LEU A 296 26.27 -2.53 -4.33
CA LEU A 296 26.51 -3.93 -3.97
C LEU A 296 27.80 -4.08 -3.14
N SER A 297 28.88 -3.39 -3.52
CA SER A 297 30.15 -3.39 -2.77
C SER A 297 29.95 -2.93 -1.33
N ASP A 298 29.20 -1.84 -1.11
CA ASP A 298 28.84 -1.37 0.23
C ASP A 298 28.07 -2.42 1.05
N ARG A 299 27.14 -3.15 0.41
CA ARG A 299 26.38 -4.23 1.06
C ARG A 299 27.28 -5.41 1.46
N LEU A 300 28.24 -5.77 0.61
CA LEU A 300 29.21 -6.84 0.87
C LEU A 300 30.18 -6.43 1.98
N ASN A 301 30.65 -5.18 1.99
CA ASN A 301 31.50 -4.63 3.04
C ASN A 301 30.81 -4.66 4.41
N ARG A 302 29.53 -4.28 4.49
CA ARG A 302 28.74 -4.35 5.74
C ARG A 302 28.50 -5.79 6.22
N ALA A 303 28.62 -6.76 5.33
CA ALA A 303 28.50 -8.18 5.64
C ALA A 303 29.87 -8.85 5.86
N ASP A 304 30.96 -8.06 5.91
CA ASP A 304 32.33 -8.53 6.03
C ASP A 304 32.74 -9.55 4.93
N ILE A 305 32.18 -9.41 3.73
CA ILE A 305 32.53 -10.23 2.56
C ILE A 305 33.53 -9.46 1.68
N PRO A 306 34.77 -9.96 1.52
CA PRO A 306 35.75 -9.39 0.61
C PRO A 306 35.19 -9.24 -0.80
N ASN A 307 35.35 -8.05 -1.38
CA ASN A 307 34.86 -7.77 -2.72
C ASN A 307 35.77 -6.81 -3.50
N GLU A 308 35.67 -6.88 -4.82
CA GLU A 308 36.39 -6.03 -5.76
C GLU A 308 35.47 -5.64 -6.92
N ILE A 309 35.56 -4.39 -7.36
CA ILE A 309 34.87 -3.91 -8.57
C ILE A 309 35.88 -3.86 -9.71
N VAL A 310 35.60 -4.57 -10.79
CA VAL A 310 36.37 -4.55 -12.03
C VAL A 310 35.52 -3.85 -13.09
N ALA A 311 36.11 -2.88 -13.79
CA ALA A 311 35.50 -2.17 -14.91
C ALA A 311 36.22 -2.55 -16.22
N PRO A 312 35.54 -2.50 -17.37
CA PRO A 312 36.18 -2.74 -18.67
C PRO A 312 37.24 -1.68 -18.98
N LEU A 313 38.27 -2.08 -19.72
CA LEU A 313 39.36 -1.22 -20.19
C LEU A 313 38.92 -0.37 -21.39
N HIS A 314 38.08 -0.92 -22.27
CA HIS A 314 37.65 -0.29 -23.51
C HIS A 314 36.16 -0.50 -23.77
N GLY A 315 35.45 0.57 -24.14
CA GLY A 315 34.03 0.49 -24.50
C GLY A 315 33.09 0.49 -23.29
N ASP A 316 31.90 -0.06 -23.49
CA ASP A 316 30.83 -0.01 -22.48
C ASP A 316 30.77 -1.27 -21.60
N ASP A 317 31.30 -2.42 -22.06
CA ASP A 317 31.26 -3.70 -21.33
C ASP A 317 32.50 -4.59 -21.57
N PHE A 318 32.59 -5.71 -20.85
CA PHE A 318 33.70 -6.68 -20.98
C PHE A 318 33.69 -7.47 -22.30
N ASN A 319 32.56 -7.51 -23.01
CA ASN A 319 32.50 -8.17 -24.31
C ASN A 319 33.27 -7.37 -25.37
N ASP A 320 33.23 -6.04 -25.29
CA ASP A 320 34.04 -5.15 -26.12
C ASP A 320 35.54 -5.40 -25.92
N ASP A 321 35.98 -5.57 -24.68
CA ASP A 321 37.38 -5.88 -24.34
C ASP A 321 37.83 -7.23 -24.92
N LEU A 322 37.01 -8.26 -24.75
CA LEU A 322 37.29 -9.60 -25.27
C LEU A 322 37.40 -9.59 -26.80
N GLN A 323 36.51 -8.87 -27.50
CA GLN A 323 36.56 -8.74 -28.95
C GLN A 323 37.78 -7.95 -29.45
N ARG A 324 38.34 -7.06 -28.63
CA ARG A 324 39.59 -6.34 -28.93
C ARG A 324 40.84 -7.14 -28.55
N GLY A 325 40.68 -8.34 -27.99
CA GLY A 325 41.79 -9.23 -27.66
C GLY A 325 42.46 -8.93 -26.32
N ALA A 326 41.78 -8.24 -25.40
CA ALA A 326 42.27 -8.03 -24.05
C ALA A 326 42.47 -9.37 -23.31
N ARG A 327 43.43 -9.40 -22.39
CA ARG A 327 43.77 -10.54 -21.54
C ARG A 327 43.67 -10.14 -20.07
N ALA A 328 43.54 -11.11 -19.16
CA ALA A 328 43.53 -10.83 -17.72
C ALA A 328 44.72 -9.97 -17.24
N GLU A 329 45.88 -10.15 -17.86
CA GLU A 329 47.13 -9.42 -17.59
C GLU A 329 46.99 -7.92 -17.85
N ASP A 330 46.16 -7.50 -18.81
CA ASP A 330 45.94 -6.10 -19.15
C ASP A 330 45.15 -5.36 -18.05
N TYR A 331 44.48 -6.10 -17.16
CA TYR A 331 43.78 -5.56 -15.99
C TYR A 331 44.67 -5.51 -14.74
N ALA A 332 45.89 -6.05 -14.79
CA ALA A 332 46.83 -6.01 -13.68
C ALA A 332 47.53 -4.63 -13.61
N ARG A 333 47.43 -3.94 -12.47
CA ARG A 333 48.22 -2.72 -12.23
C ARG A 333 49.71 -3.06 -12.14
N PRO A 334 50.62 -2.17 -12.59
CA PRO A 334 52.03 -2.27 -12.24
C PRO A 334 52.16 -2.23 -10.71
N ALA A 335 52.77 -3.26 -10.12
CA ALA A 335 53.10 -3.27 -8.71
C ALA A 335 54.11 -2.15 -8.41
N ASP A 336 53.75 -1.25 -7.48
CA ASP A 336 54.68 -0.27 -6.92
C ASP A 336 55.93 -1.00 -6.41
N THR A 337 57.04 -0.70 -7.06
CA THR A 337 58.39 -1.04 -6.62
C THR A 337 58.97 0.20 -5.95
N THR A 338 59.73 -0.03 -4.87
CA THR A 338 60.38 0.92 -3.94
C THR A 338 59.53 1.27 -2.71
N ALA A 339 59.96 1.15 -1.45
CA ALA A 339 61.31 1.00 -0.90
C ALA A 339 61.30 0.25 0.46
N ALA A 340 62.51 -0.10 0.87
CA ALA A 340 62.92 -1.06 1.89
C ALA A 340 62.54 -0.75 3.36
N ALA A 341 62.58 -1.82 4.14
CA ALA A 341 62.45 -1.91 5.59
C ALA A 341 63.34 -0.96 6.40
N GLN A 342 62.79 -0.45 7.51
CA GLN A 342 63.53 -0.24 8.76
C GLN A 342 62.67 -0.63 9.96
N ASP A 343 63.30 -1.39 10.86
CA ASP A 343 62.80 -1.91 12.12
C ASP A 343 62.36 -0.82 13.10
N GLY A 344 61.31 -1.10 13.88
CA GLY A 344 60.95 -0.37 15.09
C GLY A 344 59.56 -0.74 15.64
N ASP A 345 59.52 -1.42 16.78
CA ASP A 345 58.33 -1.72 17.60
C ASP A 345 58.59 -1.20 19.03
N PRO A 346 57.61 -0.94 19.92
CA PRO A 346 56.24 -0.44 19.78
C PRO A 346 56.06 0.93 20.50
N ALA A 347 55.11 1.76 20.07
CA ALA A 347 54.62 2.89 20.90
C ALA A 347 53.11 2.77 21.13
N GLN A 348 52.73 2.86 22.40
CA GLN A 348 51.40 2.73 22.97
C GLN A 348 50.39 3.76 22.43
N PRO A 349 49.07 3.50 22.55
CA PRO A 349 48.04 4.40 22.06
C PRO A 349 48.03 5.70 22.88
N GLU A 350 48.48 6.80 22.28
CA GLU A 350 48.27 8.12 22.84
C GLU A 350 46.78 8.47 22.77
N THR A 351 46.22 8.70 23.95
CA THR A 351 44.90 9.27 24.18
C THR A 351 44.72 10.54 23.35
N ALA A 352 43.77 10.51 22.41
CA ALA A 352 43.33 11.68 21.68
C ALA A 352 42.71 12.71 22.64
N THR A 353 43.43 13.80 22.82
CA THR A 353 42.97 15.01 23.50
C THR A 353 41.75 15.59 22.77
N PRO A 354 40.73 16.12 23.46
CA PRO A 354 39.59 16.74 22.80
C PRO A 354 40.05 17.97 22.01
N ILE A 355 39.78 18.01 20.71
CA ILE A 355 40.02 19.20 19.89
C ILE A 355 39.04 20.27 20.34
N VAL A 356 39.54 21.25 21.11
CA VAL A 356 38.83 22.50 21.38
C VAL A 356 38.79 23.29 20.09
N ALA A 357 37.58 23.64 19.65
CA ALA A 357 37.30 24.36 18.41
C ALA A 357 38.02 25.73 18.37
N SER A 358 39.09 25.83 17.57
CA SER A 358 39.45 27.08 16.91
C SER A 358 38.61 27.22 15.65
N ALA A 359 38.03 28.40 15.41
CA ALA A 359 37.39 28.70 14.13
C ALA A 359 38.42 28.52 13.01
N ASP A 360 38.28 27.47 12.21
CA ASP A 360 39.16 27.24 11.06
C ASP A 360 39.04 28.41 10.09
N ASP A 361 40.16 29.06 9.79
CA ASP A 361 40.25 30.13 8.78
C ASP A 361 39.87 29.57 7.41
N PRO A 362 38.96 30.22 6.64
CA PRO A 362 38.63 29.85 5.27
C PRO A 362 39.85 29.53 4.39
N ALA A 363 40.97 30.23 4.57
CA ALA A 363 42.20 29.98 3.80
C ALA A 363 42.79 28.57 4.05
N MET A 364 42.74 28.08 5.29
CA MET A 364 43.23 26.74 5.63
C MET A 364 42.32 25.64 5.08
N LEU A 365 41.01 25.88 5.06
CA LEU A 365 40.04 24.95 4.50
C LEU A 365 40.17 24.87 2.97
N ILE A 366 40.50 25.97 2.29
CA ILE A 366 40.83 26.00 0.87
C ILE A 366 42.10 25.18 0.58
N ALA A 367 43.17 25.40 1.35
CA ALA A 367 44.42 24.65 1.17
C ALA A 367 44.23 23.14 1.39
N ALA A 368 43.44 22.75 2.40
CA ALA A 368 43.10 21.35 2.65
C ALA A 368 42.22 20.77 1.52
N ALA A 369 41.32 21.56 0.92
CA ALA A 369 40.54 21.14 -0.23
C ALA A 369 41.40 20.91 -1.48
N GLU A 370 42.43 21.73 -1.70
CA GLU A 370 43.37 21.62 -2.83
C GLU A 370 44.35 20.45 -2.67
N ALA A 371 44.59 19.99 -1.43
CA ALA A 371 45.43 18.83 -1.14
C ALA A 371 44.72 17.47 -1.35
N LEU A 372 43.41 17.46 -1.65
CA LEU A 372 42.67 16.23 -1.88
C LEU A 372 43.08 15.55 -3.19
N THR A 373 43.17 14.23 -3.17
CA THR A 373 43.45 13.40 -4.35
C THR A 373 42.19 13.19 -5.21
N ASN A 374 42.38 12.71 -6.44
CA ASN A 374 41.30 12.21 -7.28
C ASN A 374 41.59 10.75 -7.69
N PRO A 375 40.84 9.76 -7.19
CA PRO A 375 39.75 9.89 -6.21
C PRO A 375 40.28 10.30 -4.82
N PRO A 376 39.45 11.00 -4.00
CA PRO A 376 39.88 11.45 -2.67
C PRO A 376 39.99 10.27 -1.70
N GLU A 377 40.99 10.34 -0.82
CA GLU A 377 41.02 9.50 0.38
C GLU A 377 39.82 9.84 1.28
N PHE A 378 39.10 8.80 1.72
CA PHE A 378 37.85 8.93 2.46
C PHE A 378 38.02 9.70 3.78
N GLU A 379 39.08 9.40 4.52
CA GLU A 379 39.35 10.02 5.82
C GLU A 379 39.68 11.51 5.70
N ALA A 380 40.49 11.89 4.70
CA ALA A 380 40.84 13.28 4.43
C ALA A 380 39.62 14.12 4.02
N LEU A 381 38.76 13.58 3.13
CA LEU A 381 37.52 14.25 2.71
C LEU A 381 36.52 14.38 3.87
N SER A 382 36.33 13.31 4.64
CA SER A 382 35.42 13.29 5.80
C SER A 382 35.84 14.30 6.87
N THR A 383 37.14 14.35 7.19
CA THR A 383 37.72 15.29 8.14
C THR A 383 37.53 16.74 7.69
N LEU A 384 37.77 17.03 6.41
CA LEU A 384 37.58 18.37 5.87
C LEU A 384 36.10 18.80 5.93
N LEU A 385 35.17 17.94 5.53
CA LEU A 385 33.74 18.24 5.59
C LEU A 385 33.24 18.42 7.04
N GLY A 386 33.76 17.64 7.99
CA GLY A 386 33.48 17.79 9.42
C GLY A 386 33.96 19.15 9.97
N ARG A 387 35.17 19.56 9.59
CA ARG A 387 35.73 20.89 9.94
C ARG A 387 34.90 22.04 9.36
N ILE A 388 34.46 21.93 8.10
CA ILE A 388 33.57 22.93 7.48
C ILE A 388 32.22 23.00 8.22
N ALA A 389 31.66 21.86 8.63
CA ALA A 389 30.40 21.82 9.37
C ALA A 389 30.51 22.50 10.76
N LEU A 390 31.67 22.33 11.43
CA LEU A 390 31.97 22.97 12.72
C LEU A 390 32.29 24.46 12.61
N ALA A 391 32.95 24.89 11.53
CA ALA A 391 33.44 26.26 11.35
C ALA A 391 32.34 27.33 11.14
N LYS A 392 31.09 26.93 10.84
CA LYS A 392 29.94 27.83 10.62
C LYS A 392 30.26 29.03 9.72
N LEU A 393 30.91 28.76 8.59
CA LEU A 393 31.33 29.78 7.62
C LEU A 393 30.13 30.55 7.03
N ASP A 394 30.39 31.80 6.64
CA ASP A 394 29.46 32.59 5.83
C ASP A 394 29.24 31.94 4.44
N PRO A 395 28.10 32.20 3.76
CA PRO A 395 27.73 31.51 2.51
C PRO A 395 28.73 31.66 1.35
N LEU A 396 29.44 32.79 1.30
CA LEU A 396 30.40 33.10 0.23
C LEU A 396 31.72 32.31 0.39
N PRO A 397 32.42 32.39 1.54
CA PRO A 397 33.60 31.56 1.81
C PRO A 397 33.33 30.06 1.72
N GLU A 398 32.20 29.59 2.25
CA GLU A 398 31.82 28.18 2.17
C GLU A 398 31.72 27.68 0.73
N ARG A 399 31.04 28.45 -0.13
CA ARG A 399 30.88 28.09 -1.54
C ARG A 399 32.22 28.02 -2.27
N GLN A 400 33.20 28.84 -1.88
CA GLN A 400 34.55 28.80 -2.43
C GLN A 400 35.28 27.51 -2.02
N VAL A 401 35.23 27.12 -0.74
CA VAL A 401 35.83 25.87 -0.25
C VAL A 401 35.22 24.65 -0.95
N ILE A 402 33.88 24.58 -1.03
CA ILE A 402 33.18 23.46 -1.68
C ILE A 402 33.53 23.39 -3.18
N ALA A 403 33.64 24.53 -3.85
CA ALA A 403 34.06 24.57 -5.25
C ALA A 403 35.50 24.03 -5.47
N ARG A 404 36.40 24.24 -4.49
CA ARG A 404 37.75 23.69 -4.52
C ARG A 404 37.76 22.17 -4.30
N ILE A 405 36.96 21.67 -3.36
CA ILE A 405 36.78 20.21 -3.16
C ILE A 405 36.27 19.57 -4.46
N LYS A 406 35.26 20.17 -5.10
CA LYS A 406 34.74 19.72 -6.39
C LYS A 406 35.82 19.67 -7.47
N SER A 407 36.65 20.71 -7.55
CA SER A 407 37.73 20.79 -8.53
C SER A 407 38.83 19.76 -8.30
N ALA A 408 39.15 19.45 -7.03
CA ALA A 408 40.19 18.50 -6.67
C ALA A 408 39.73 17.04 -6.81
N THR A 409 38.46 16.74 -6.48
CA THR A 409 37.96 15.35 -6.35
C THR A 409 37.05 14.89 -7.48
N GLY A 410 36.53 15.80 -8.30
CA GLY A 410 35.51 15.50 -9.32
C GLY A 410 34.10 15.24 -8.75
N ILE A 411 33.91 15.28 -7.43
CA ILE A 411 32.60 15.05 -6.79
C ILE A 411 31.64 16.20 -7.13
N GLY A 412 30.41 15.87 -7.53
CA GLY A 412 29.38 16.85 -7.87
C GLY A 412 29.01 17.78 -6.71
N MET A 413 28.78 19.07 -7.01
CA MET A 413 28.43 20.10 -6.01
C MET A 413 27.20 19.73 -5.18
N SER A 414 26.19 19.11 -5.79
CA SER A 414 24.97 18.68 -5.10
C SER A 414 25.26 17.66 -4.01
N VAL A 415 26.16 16.71 -4.28
CA VAL A 415 26.57 15.66 -3.33
C VAL A 415 27.32 16.27 -2.14
N LEU A 416 28.29 17.15 -2.40
CA LEU A 416 29.05 17.83 -1.35
C LEU A 416 28.14 18.71 -0.46
N THR A 417 27.20 19.44 -1.08
CA THR A 417 26.25 20.27 -0.34
C THR A 417 25.31 19.43 0.53
N GLN A 418 24.85 18.29 0.01
CA GLN A 418 23.98 17.37 0.74
C GLN A 418 24.72 16.70 1.92
N GLN A 419 25.96 16.26 1.73
CA GLN A 419 26.79 15.69 2.79
C GLN A 419 27.08 16.71 3.90
N LEU A 420 27.39 17.96 3.53
CA LEU A 420 27.63 19.02 4.49
C LEU A 420 26.35 19.37 5.29
N ALA A 421 25.18 19.37 4.65
CA ALA A 421 23.91 19.58 5.33
C ALA A 421 23.55 18.45 6.32
N GLU A 422 23.94 17.21 6.03
CA GLU A 422 23.80 16.07 6.95
C GLU A 422 24.76 16.20 8.15
N LEU A 423 26.03 16.50 7.90
CA LEU A 423 27.03 16.70 8.95
C LEU A 423 26.65 17.85 9.89
N ARG A 424 26.14 18.96 9.35
CA ARG A 424 25.61 20.07 10.16
C ARG A 424 24.47 19.65 11.08
N ARG A 425 23.53 18.84 10.57
CA ARG A 425 22.44 18.30 11.40
C ARG A 425 22.99 17.43 12.53
N ARG A 426 24.00 16.61 12.26
CA ARG A 426 24.66 15.76 13.26
C ARG A 426 25.44 16.56 14.31
N VAL A 427 26.24 17.55 13.88
CA VAL A 427 26.97 18.48 14.75
C VAL A 427 26.00 19.25 15.64
N ASN A 428 24.90 19.75 15.09
CA ASN A 428 23.88 20.45 15.88
C ASN A 428 23.19 19.54 16.92
N ALA A 429 23.07 18.24 16.65
CA ALA A 429 22.41 17.28 17.53
C ALA A 429 23.34 16.71 18.61
N THR A 430 24.64 16.58 18.34
CA THR A 430 25.58 15.82 19.19
C THR A 430 26.82 16.60 19.63
N GLY A 431 27.07 17.76 19.04
CA GLY A 431 28.30 18.53 19.24
C GLY A 431 29.52 17.98 18.51
N ASP A 432 29.42 16.81 17.87
CA ASP A 432 30.52 16.10 17.22
C ASP A 432 30.09 15.56 15.84
N PRO A 433 30.79 15.89 14.74
CA PRO A 433 30.47 15.37 13.40
C PRO A 433 30.63 13.84 13.28
N HIS A 434 31.32 13.20 14.23
CA HIS A 434 31.54 11.75 14.27
C HIS A 434 30.66 11.02 15.30
N ALA A 435 30.01 11.73 16.23
CA ALA A 435 29.16 11.10 17.22
C ALA A 435 27.83 10.61 16.61
N PRO A 436 27.40 9.37 16.90
CA PRO A 436 26.09 8.88 16.47
C PRO A 436 24.99 9.65 17.21
N ILE A 437 23.97 10.12 16.49
CA ILE A 437 22.77 10.69 17.11
C ILE A 437 22.14 9.61 17.99
N PRO A 438 21.96 9.84 19.32
CA PRO A 438 21.32 8.86 20.19
C PRO A 438 19.90 8.58 19.70
N LYS A 439 19.69 7.39 19.13
CA LYS A 439 18.38 6.97 18.65
C LYS A 439 17.63 6.24 19.77
N PRO A 440 16.34 6.53 19.99
CA PRO A 440 15.49 5.74 20.88
C PRO A 440 15.58 4.25 20.56
N THR A 441 15.45 3.38 21.57
CA THR A 441 15.58 1.92 21.40
C THR A 441 14.63 1.35 20.35
N TRP A 442 13.45 1.95 20.20
CA TRP A 442 12.46 1.55 19.21
C TRP A 442 12.92 1.77 17.75
N PHE A 443 13.94 2.61 17.48
CA PHE A 443 14.51 2.75 16.13
C PHE A 443 15.07 1.44 15.58
N ARG A 444 15.46 0.49 16.45
CA ARG A 444 15.92 -0.85 16.05
C ARG A 444 14.81 -1.70 15.42
N ARG A 445 13.55 -1.31 15.60
CA ARG A 445 12.37 -1.97 15.02
C ARG A 445 11.95 -1.37 13.68
N LEU A 446 12.62 -0.31 13.22
CA LEU A 446 12.33 0.32 11.94
C LEU A 446 12.78 -0.60 10.80
N ARG A 447 11.93 -0.70 9.78
CA ARG A 447 12.33 -1.26 8.48
C ARG A 447 13.28 -0.30 7.79
N LEU A 448 14.42 -0.82 7.37
CA LEU A 448 15.44 -0.06 6.67
C LEU A 448 15.44 -0.41 5.18
N ASP A 449 15.73 0.57 4.35
CA ASP A 449 16.01 0.36 2.94
C ASP A 449 17.41 -0.22 2.73
N LEU A 450 17.77 -0.49 1.47
CA LEU A 450 19.07 -1.05 1.10
C LEU A 450 20.26 -0.14 1.45
N ALA A 451 20.02 1.16 1.63
CA ALA A 451 21.01 2.14 2.06
C ALA A 451 21.12 2.24 3.59
N GLY A 452 20.33 1.48 4.35
CA GLY A 452 20.30 1.49 5.81
C GLY A 452 19.51 2.67 6.39
N ALA A 453 18.73 3.39 5.58
CA ALA A 453 17.85 4.47 6.02
C ALA A 453 16.43 3.94 6.30
N PRO A 454 15.67 4.53 7.25
CA PRO A 454 14.29 4.10 7.48
C PRO A 454 13.42 4.21 6.21
N GLU A 455 12.75 3.11 5.85
CA GLU A 455 11.79 3.08 4.75
C GLU A 455 10.65 4.10 4.98
N ARG A 456 10.14 4.68 3.90
CA ARG A 456 9.09 5.72 3.94
C ARG A 456 7.70 5.10 3.87
N ASN A 457 7.32 4.33 4.88
CA ASN A 457 6.09 3.53 4.87
C ASN A 457 5.26 3.67 6.16
N GLU A 458 4.01 3.22 6.11
CA GLU A 458 3.09 3.23 7.24
C GLU A 458 3.63 2.39 8.42
N ALA A 459 4.34 1.28 8.16
CA ALA A 459 4.88 0.41 9.20
C ALA A 459 5.84 1.15 10.15
N ASN A 460 6.73 1.96 9.61
CA ASN A 460 7.67 2.75 10.40
C ASN A 460 6.98 3.87 11.19
N VAL A 461 5.92 4.47 10.64
CA VAL A 461 5.10 5.44 11.36
C VAL A 461 4.34 4.78 12.50
N ILE A 462 3.74 3.60 12.28
CA ILE A 462 3.04 2.83 13.32
C ILE A 462 3.99 2.48 14.45
N VAL A 463 5.22 2.02 14.14
CA VAL A 463 6.24 1.75 15.16
C VAL A 463 6.53 3.00 16.00
N ALA A 464 6.70 4.16 15.36
CA ALA A 464 6.94 5.40 16.08
C ALA A 464 5.75 5.80 16.98
N LEU A 465 4.53 5.79 16.44
CA LEU A 465 3.32 6.19 17.17
C LEU A 465 2.97 5.24 18.33
N THR A 466 3.31 3.95 18.22
CA THR A 466 3.03 2.95 19.27
C THR A 466 4.13 2.84 20.31
N SER A 467 5.34 3.31 20.02
CA SER A 467 6.53 3.04 20.85
C SER A 467 7.20 4.28 21.42
N ASP A 468 7.06 5.44 20.77
CA ASP A 468 7.65 6.66 21.28
C ASP A 468 6.81 7.21 22.45
N PRO A 469 7.43 7.61 23.58
CA PRO A 469 6.71 8.16 24.73
C PRO A 469 5.83 9.36 24.40
N ALA A 470 6.12 10.11 23.33
CA ALA A 470 5.31 11.24 22.91
C ALA A 470 3.95 10.84 22.29
N PHE A 471 3.78 9.60 21.85
CA PHE A 471 2.60 9.15 21.11
C PHE A 471 1.96 7.87 21.65
N ALA A 472 2.73 7.02 22.34
CA ALA A 472 2.26 5.74 22.85
C ALA A 472 1.06 5.92 23.81
N GLY A 473 -0.10 5.36 23.44
CA GLY A 473 -1.33 5.45 24.23
C GLY A 473 -2.02 6.83 24.24
N VAL A 474 -1.54 7.77 23.41
CA VAL A 474 -2.11 9.12 23.27
C VAL A 474 -3.36 9.10 22.40
N LEU A 475 -3.33 8.32 21.32
CA LEU A 475 -4.41 8.22 20.33
C LEU A 475 -5.46 7.19 20.74
N ALA A 476 -6.72 7.52 20.54
CA ALA A 476 -7.83 6.59 20.68
C ALA A 476 -8.86 6.78 19.56
N PHE A 477 -9.61 5.72 19.27
CA PHE A 477 -10.77 5.78 18.40
C PHE A 477 -12.04 5.92 19.25
N ASP A 478 -12.77 7.02 19.05
CA ASP A 478 -14.06 7.24 19.66
C ASP A 478 -15.13 6.43 18.89
N GLU A 479 -15.67 5.39 19.50
CA GLU A 479 -16.71 4.56 18.90
C GLU A 479 -18.08 5.27 18.81
N PHE A 480 -18.28 6.32 19.60
CA PHE A 480 -19.49 7.12 19.61
C PHE A 480 -19.46 8.20 18.53
N GLY A 481 -18.38 8.99 18.51
CA GLY A 481 -18.10 10.02 17.50
C GLY A 481 -17.65 9.46 16.15
N GLN A 482 -17.18 8.21 16.10
CA GLN A 482 -16.56 7.56 14.92
C GLN A 482 -15.34 8.32 14.38
N GLU A 483 -14.60 8.96 15.28
CA GLU A 483 -13.45 9.80 14.96
C GLU A 483 -12.21 9.40 15.76
N ILE A 484 -11.06 9.98 15.38
CA ILE A 484 -9.80 9.78 16.09
C ILE A 484 -9.61 10.94 17.04
N VAL A 485 -9.32 10.64 18.30
CA VAL A 485 -9.11 11.64 19.33
C VAL A 485 -7.73 11.51 19.97
N VAL A 486 -7.23 12.66 20.39
CA VAL A 486 -6.02 12.85 21.18
C VAL A 486 -6.43 12.95 22.64
N ARG A 487 -5.95 12.05 23.49
CA ARG A 487 -6.32 11.99 24.92
C ARG A 487 -5.27 12.60 25.85
N GLN A 488 -4.07 12.83 25.34
CA GLN A 488 -2.94 13.40 26.07
C GLN A 488 -2.24 14.44 25.19
N PRO A 489 -1.58 15.47 25.75
CA PRO A 489 -0.99 16.53 24.94
C PRO A 489 0.06 16.00 23.96
N LEU A 490 -0.03 16.41 22.70
CA LEU A 490 0.99 16.16 21.69
C LEU A 490 2.19 17.11 21.87
N PRO A 491 3.37 16.82 21.29
CA PRO A 491 4.57 17.64 21.46
C PRO A 491 4.45 19.12 21.05
N TRP A 492 3.45 19.45 20.23
CA TRP A 492 3.16 20.81 19.75
C TRP A 492 1.91 21.43 20.38
N ASP A 493 1.21 20.71 21.26
CA ASP A 493 0.07 21.26 21.97
C ASP A 493 0.50 22.27 23.03
N GLY A 494 -0.32 23.29 23.25
CA GLY A 494 -0.13 24.25 24.33
C GLY A 494 -0.54 23.68 25.69
N VAL A 495 -0.04 24.29 26.77
CA VAL A 495 -0.35 23.89 28.16
C VAL A 495 -1.85 24.00 28.48
N ALA A 496 -2.59 24.84 27.74
CA ALA A 496 -4.02 25.08 27.94
C ALA A 496 -4.94 24.29 26.97
N THR A 497 -4.41 23.33 26.21
CA THR A 497 -5.23 22.53 25.29
C THR A 497 -6.23 21.68 26.06
N SER A 498 -7.52 21.83 25.73
CA SER A 498 -8.58 20.97 26.27
C SER A 498 -8.47 19.57 25.66
N LEU A 499 -8.58 18.55 26.50
CA LEU A 499 -8.50 17.14 26.10
C LEU A 499 -9.67 16.34 26.69
N PRO A 500 -10.18 15.31 25.99
CA PRO A 500 -9.75 14.87 24.66
C PRO A 500 -10.14 15.87 23.55
N ARG A 501 -9.40 15.89 22.44
CA ARG A 501 -9.74 16.68 21.23
C ARG A 501 -9.65 15.83 19.97
N PRO A 502 -10.35 16.18 18.88
CA PRO A 502 -10.17 15.53 17.58
C PRO A 502 -8.72 15.63 17.09
N TRP A 503 -8.28 14.61 16.35
CA TRP A 503 -7.07 14.67 15.52
C TRP A 503 -7.35 15.48 14.26
N GLU A 504 -6.52 16.48 13.98
CA GLU A 504 -6.71 17.42 12.86
C GLU A 504 -5.69 17.20 11.74
N ASP A 505 -5.97 17.72 10.55
CA ASP A 505 -5.03 17.70 9.41
C ASP A 505 -3.67 18.35 9.76
N ALA A 506 -3.66 19.32 10.67
CA ALA A 506 -2.44 19.94 11.16
C ALA A 506 -1.56 18.94 11.95
N ASP A 507 -2.17 18.00 12.69
CA ASP A 507 -1.45 16.99 13.44
C ASP A 507 -0.76 15.98 12.51
N ASP A 508 -1.34 15.67 11.35
CA ASP A 508 -0.68 14.85 10.32
C ASP A 508 0.63 15.49 9.85
N ILE A 509 0.60 16.81 9.61
CA ILE A 509 1.77 17.58 9.17
C ILE A 509 2.82 17.64 10.28
N ARG A 510 2.41 17.97 11.51
CA ARG A 510 3.31 18.10 12.65
C ARG A 510 3.95 16.78 13.05
N THR A 511 3.21 15.68 12.95
CA THR A 511 3.76 14.33 13.16
C THR A 511 4.77 13.98 12.08
N ALA A 512 4.47 14.27 10.81
CA ALA A 512 5.41 14.03 9.71
C ALA A 512 6.69 14.86 9.91
N GLU A 513 6.58 16.14 10.25
CA GLU A 513 7.71 17.01 10.62
C GLU A 513 8.52 16.40 11.78
N TRP A 514 7.86 15.98 12.86
CA TRP A 514 8.49 15.39 14.03
C TRP A 514 9.30 14.12 13.69
N LEU A 515 8.78 13.28 12.79
CA LEU A 515 9.42 12.06 12.30
C LEU A 515 10.59 12.38 11.35
N GLN A 516 10.41 13.32 10.43
CA GLN A 516 11.44 13.77 9.48
C GLN A 516 12.66 14.33 10.22
N LEU A 517 12.45 15.13 11.26
CA LEU A 517 13.51 15.67 12.10
C LEU A 517 14.32 14.58 12.83
N ARG A 518 13.79 13.35 12.92
CA ARG A 518 14.45 12.19 13.53
C ARG A 518 14.91 11.14 12.51
N GLY A 519 14.96 11.52 11.22
CA GLY A 519 15.49 10.67 10.15
C GLY A 519 14.47 9.68 9.56
N ILE A 520 13.19 9.81 9.86
CA ILE A 520 12.11 9.03 9.25
C ILE A 520 11.38 9.92 8.25
N ASN A 521 11.82 9.90 6.99
CA ASN A 521 11.38 10.85 5.98
C ASN A 521 10.04 10.47 5.32
N VAL A 522 8.93 10.62 6.03
CA VAL A 522 7.57 10.27 5.56
C VAL A 522 6.75 11.51 5.21
N ALA A 523 5.83 11.38 4.25
CA ALA A 523 4.87 12.44 3.92
C ALA A 523 3.65 12.42 4.87
N PRO A 524 2.95 13.54 5.09
CA PRO A 524 1.76 13.61 5.96
C PRO A 524 0.67 12.60 5.63
N VAL A 525 0.46 12.30 4.33
CA VAL A 525 -0.51 11.28 3.89
C VAL A 525 -0.21 9.87 4.42
N VAL A 526 1.06 9.55 4.69
CA VAL A 526 1.48 8.27 5.28
C VAL A 526 1.12 8.25 6.77
N VAL A 527 1.27 9.39 7.45
CA VAL A 527 0.86 9.57 8.85
C VAL A 527 -0.65 9.37 8.98
N SER A 528 -1.44 10.09 8.18
CA SER A 528 -2.91 10.02 8.21
C SER A 528 -3.44 8.58 8.16
N ARG A 529 -2.82 7.74 7.32
CA ARG A 529 -3.16 6.30 7.21
C ARG A 529 -2.74 5.49 8.43
N ALA A 530 -1.56 5.78 8.98
CA ALA A 530 -1.01 5.08 10.14
C ALA A 530 -1.77 5.42 11.43
N VAL A 531 -2.13 6.69 11.64
CA VAL A 531 -2.90 7.18 12.79
C VAL A 531 -4.23 6.45 12.90
N GLY A 532 -4.93 6.24 11.79
CA GLY A 532 -6.18 5.46 11.76
C GLY A 532 -6.01 4.00 12.18
N ALA A 533 -4.85 3.39 11.96
CA ALA A 533 -4.56 2.04 12.42
C ALA A 533 -4.27 2.01 13.93
N VAL A 534 -3.39 2.91 14.40
CA VAL A 534 -2.96 2.99 15.81
C VAL A 534 -4.11 3.36 16.73
N ALA A 535 -4.91 4.37 16.37
CA ALA A 535 -6.04 4.82 17.19
C ALA A 535 -7.04 3.69 17.46
N ARG A 536 -7.23 2.75 16.53
CA ARG A 536 -8.20 1.64 16.68
C ARG A 536 -7.74 0.54 17.64
N GLU A 537 -6.47 0.54 18.05
CA GLU A 537 -5.96 -0.35 19.10
C GLU A 537 -6.50 0.05 20.48
N LEU A 538 -6.84 1.32 20.66
CA LEU A 538 -7.43 1.86 21.88
C LEU A 538 -8.79 2.49 21.59
N ARG A 539 -9.86 1.80 21.96
CA ARG A 539 -11.22 2.28 21.72
C ARG A 539 -11.81 2.86 22.99
N ILE A 540 -12.50 3.98 22.84
CA ILE A 540 -13.22 4.65 23.92
C ILE A 540 -14.66 4.90 23.50
N HIS A 541 -15.53 5.11 24.47
CA HIS A 541 -16.91 5.49 24.21
C HIS A 541 -17.36 6.49 25.29
N PRO A 542 -17.27 7.81 25.04
CA PRO A 542 -17.46 8.85 26.07
C PRO A 542 -18.73 8.71 26.90
N VAL A 543 -19.89 8.48 26.26
CA VAL A 543 -21.17 8.31 26.98
C VAL A 543 -21.17 7.05 27.85
N ARG A 544 -20.71 5.92 27.32
CA ARG A 544 -20.65 4.65 28.05
C ARG A 544 -19.67 4.74 29.21
N ASP A 545 -18.49 5.31 28.97
CA ASP A 545 -17.45 5.50 29.97
C ASP A 545 -17.97 6.38 31.11
N TRP A 546 -18.68 7.47 30.80
CA TRP A 546 -19.36 8.30 31.80
C TRP A 546 -20.47 7.53 32.55
N LEU A 547 -21.39 6.85 31.84
CA LEU A 547 -22.46 6.05 32.45
C LEU A 547 -21.90 4.96 33.38
N ASP A 548 -20.77 4.35 33.03
CA ASP A 548 -20.09 3.34 33.83
C ASP A 548 -19.48 3.91 35.13
N THR A 549 -19.23 5.21 35.21
CA THR A 549 -18.80 5.88 36.46
C THR A 549 -19.95 6.15 37.43
N LEU A 550 -21.19 6.17 36.94
CA LEU A 550 -22.34 6.54 37.76
C LEU A 550 -22.74 5.41 38.72
N THR A 551 -23.04 5.78 39.96
CA THR A 551 -23.54 4.85 40.98
C THR A 551 -24.92 5.31 41.45
N TRP A 552 -25.92 4.43 41.32
CA TRP A 552 -27.27 4.72 41.78
C TRP A 552 -27.34 4.69 43.29
N ASP A 553 -27.97 5.71 43.88
CA ASP A 553 -28.13 5.86 45.33
C ASP A 553 -29.27 5.03 45.93
N GLY A 554 -29.98 4.24 45.11
CA GLY A 554 -31.09 3.40 45.53
C GLY A 554 -32.44 4.13 45.64
N THR A 555 -32.50 5.44 45.39
CA THR A 555 -33.76 6.19 45.40
C THR A 555 -34.39 6.17 44.00
N PRO A 556 -35.61 5.64 43.85
CA PRO A 556 -36.29 5.61 42.56
C PRO A 556 -36.74 7.02 42.14
N ARG A 557 -36.40 7.41 40.92
CA ARG A 557 -36.64 8.73 40.32
C ARG A 557 -37.15 8.64 38.88
N ILE A 558 -36.69 7.67 38.08
CA ILE A 558 -37.01 7.62 36.65
C ILE A 558 -38.47 7.27 36.33
N GLU A 559 -39.27 6.84 37.31
CA GLU A 559 -40.72 6.72 37.13
C GLU A 559 -41.39 8.09 37.24
N THR A 560 -41.00 8.90 38.22
CA THR A 560 -41.70 10.15 38.53
C THR A 560 -41.07 11.38 37.88
N TRP A 561 -39.94 11.27 37.19
CA TRP A 561 -39.16 12.41 36.69
C TRP A 561 -39.95 13.34 35.76
N THR A 562 -40.86 12.79 34.94
CA THR A 562 -41.73 13.58 34.06
C THR A 562 -42.63 14.52 34.85
N SER A 563 -43.23 14.04 35.94
CA SER A 563 -44.01 14.90 36.85
C SER A 563 -43.15 15.78 37.75
N ALA A 564 -42.04 15.26 38.27
CA ALA A 564 -41.21 15.93 39.27
C ALA A 564 -40.39 17.10 38.70
N TYR A 565 -39.92 16.99 37.46
CA TYR A 565 -39.05 17.98 36.83
C TYR A 565 -39.69 18.68 35.64
N LEU A 566 -40.55 18.02 34.87
CA LEU A 566 -41.21 18.63 33.70
C LEU A 566 -42.61 19.17 34.01
N GLY A 567 -43.10 18.98 35.23
CA GLY A 567 -44.42 19.43 35.66
C GLY A 567 -45.58 18.73 34.94
N ALA A 568 -45.34 17.55 34.38
CA ALA A 568 -46.39 16.74 33.76
C ALA A 568 -47.36 16.17 34.80
N GLU A 569 -48.59 15.87 34.38
CA GLU A 569 -49.57 15.22 35.26
C GLU A 569 -49.05 13.84 35.70
N PRO A 570 -49.12 13.47 36.99
CA PRO A 570 -48.58 12.21 37.50
C PRO A 570 -49.52 11.03 37.19
N THR A 571 -49.60 10.66 35.91
CA THR A 571 -50.36 9.51 35.42
C THR A 571 -49.45 8.30 35.24
N ALA A 572 -50.03 7.09 35.32
CA ALA A 572 -49.30 5.85 35.05
C ALA A 572 -48.67 5.84 33.65
N PHE A 573 -49.37 6.42 32.68
CA PHE A 573 -48.87 6.59 31.31
C PHE A 573 -47.61 7.46 31.27
N ASN A 574 -47.67 8.69 31.82
CA ASN A 574 -46.55 9.64 31.82
C ASN A 574 -45.32 9.13 32.58
N HIS A 575 -45.53 8.37 33.66
CA HIS A 575 -44.45 7.71 34.39
C HIS A 575 -43.80 6.60 33.57
N THR A 576 -44.62 5.79 32.89
CA THR A 576 -44.15 4.67 32.07
C THR A 576 -43.36 5.14 30.85
N ILE A 577 -43.91 6.03 30.02
CA ILE A 577 -43.21 6.51 28.81
C ILE A 577 -41.91 7.23 29.16
N GLY A 578 -41.90 7.98 30.27
CA GLY A 578 -40.72 8.67 30.76
C GLY A 578 -39.60 7.71 31.17
N ALA A 579 -39.93 6.68 31.95
CA ALA A 579 -38.96 5.68 32.37
C ALA A 579 -38.41 4.88 31.18
N LEU A 580 -39.30 4.38 30.32
CA LEU A 580 -38.93 3.57 29.15
C LEU A 580 -38.05 4.34 28.17
N TRP A 581 -38.31 5.64 27.97
CA TRP A 581 -37.50 6.46 27.08
C TRP A 581 -36.05 6.58 27.57
N LEU A 582 -35.83 6.85 28.87
CA LEU A 582 -34.49 6.87 29.48
C LEU A 582 -33.79 5.51 29.36
N ILE A 583 -34.49 4.40 29.63
CA ILE A 583 -33.93 3.05 29.48
C ILE A 583 -33.58 2.77 28.02
N SER A 584 -34.37 3.22 27.05
CA SER A 584 -34.09 3.07 25.62
C SER A 584 -32.82 3.83 25.20
N ALA A 585 -32.58 5.01 25.78
CA ALA A 585 -31.39 5.82 25.54
C ALA A 585 -30.13 5.12 26.07
N VAL A 586 -30.20 4.53 27.26
CA VAL A 586 -29.14 3.68 27.82
C VAL A 586 -28.93 2.44 26.93
N ALA A 587 -29.99 1.79 26.49
CA ALA A 587 -29.91 0.60 25.65
C ALA A 587 -29.19 0.88 24.33
N ARG A 588 -29.38 2.07 23.72
CA ARG A 588 -28.68 2.51 22.51
C ARG A 588 -27.16 2.64 22.69
N ILE A 589 -26.68 2.93 23.91
CA ILE A 589 -25.25 3.06 24.23
C ILE A 589 -24.60 1.71 24.54
N TYR A 590 -25.26 0.86 25.34
CA TYR A 590 -24.72 -0.45 25.71
C TYR A 590 -24.97 -1.55 24.66
N ARG A 591 -25.99 -1.38 23.81
CA ARG A 591 -26.31 -2.27 22.68
C ARG A 591 -26.56 -1.44 21.41
N PRO A 592 -25.51 -0.87 20.79
CA PRO A 592 -25.62 -0.07 19.58
C PRO A 592 -26.45 -0.79 18.50
N GLY A 593 -27.39 -0.06 17.90
CA GLY A 593 -28.30 -0.58 16.89
C GLY A 593 -29.51 -1.36 17.40
N VAL A 594 -29.69 -1.49 18.72
CA VAL A 594 -30.93 -2.06 19.27
C VAL A 594 -32.15 -1.23 18.87
N LYS A 595 -33.31 -1.87 18.74
CA LYS A 595 -34.54 -1.16 18.38
C LYS A 595 -34.98 -0.21 19.50
N ALA A 596 -35.03 1.08 19.17
CA ALA A 596 -35.66 2.14 19.95
C ALA A 596 -36.28 3.10 18.92
N ASP A 597 -37.55 2.85 18.57
CA ASP A 597 -38.29 3.57 17.53
C ASP A 597 -39.41 4.47 18.10
N HIS A 598 -39.32 4.76 19.40
CA HIS A 598 -40.19 5.68 20.12
C HIS A 598 -39.50 7.03 20.37
N MET A 599 -40.27 8.10 20.31
CA MET A 599 -39.82 9.47 20.47
C MET A 599 -40.70 10.17 21.51
N LEU A 600 -40.07 10.68 22.57
CA LEU A 600 -40.77 11.46 23.60
C LEU A 600 -41.09 12.85 23.06
N ILE A 601 -42.33 13.30 23.15
CA ILE A 601 -42.75 14.63 22.66
C ILE A 601 -43.12 15.51 23.83
N LEU A 602 -42.35 16.58 24.04
CA LEU A 602 -42.65 17.58 25.06
C LEU A 602 -43.63 18.61 24.47
N GLU A 603 -44.85 18.59 24.98
CA GLU A 603 -45.91 19.55 24.62
C GLU A 603 -46.00 20.64 25.69
N GLY A 604 -46.15 21.90 25.26
CA GLY A 604 -46.37 23.00 26.19
C GLY A 604 -46.16 24.35 25.53
N PRO A 605 -46.44 25.46 26.22
CA PRO A 605 -46.32 26.78 25.64
C PRO A 605 -44.88 27.08 25.17
N GLN A 606 -44.76 28.01 24.21
CA GLN A 606 -43.46 28.53 23.79
C GLN A 606 -42.74 29.15 24.99
N GLY A 607 -41.44 28.93 25.11
CA GLY A 607 -40.64 29.41 26.24
C GLY A 607 -40.72 28.56 27.52
N ALA A 608 -41.43 27.42 27.50
CA ALA A 608 -41.50 26.49 28.64
C ALA A 608 -40.16 25.77 28.98
N ARG A 609 -39.06 26.06 28.26
CA ARG A 609 -37.73 25.45 28.45
C ARG A 609 -37.64 23.95 28.10
N LYS A 610 -38.50 23.47 27.19
CA LYS A 610 -38.57 22.07 26.72
C LYS A 610 -37.24 21.59 26.12
N SER A 611 -36.73 22.30 25.12
CA SER A 611 -35.43 22.02 24.47
C SER A 611 -34.28 22.07 25.48
N THR A 612 -34.31 23.03 26.41
CA THR A 612 -33.32 23.14 27.49
C THR A 612 -33.34 21.91 28.41
N ALA A 613 -34.50 21.34 28.73
CA ALA A 613 -34.59 20.14 29.55
C ALA A 613 -33.95 18.92 28.86
N ILE A 614 -34.21 18.75 27.56
CA ILE A 614 -33.61 17.67 26.76
C ILE A 614 -32.09 17.84 26.67
N LYS A 615 -31.62 19.07 26.39
CA LYS A 615 -30.18 19.40 26.36
C LYS A 615 -29.50 19.14 27.71
N VAL A 616 -30.15 19.47 28.83
CA VAL A 616 -29.61 19.19 30.18
C VAL A 616 -29.48 17.69 30.44
N LEU A 617 -30.48 16.89 30.05
CA LEU A 617 -30.44 15.43 30.20
C LEU A 617 -29.30 14.81 29.38
N ALA A 618 -29.16 15.22 28.12
CA ALA A 618 -28.15 14.72 27.21
C ALA A 618 -26.73 15.15 27.61
N GLY A 619 -26.57 16.39 28.09
CA GLY A 619 -25.29 17.09 28.11
C GLY A 619 -25.07 17.87 26.81
N GLU A 620 -24.38 19.01 26.89
CA GLU A 620 -24.16 19.89 25.74
C GLU A 620 -23.35 19.24 24.63
N GLU A 621 -22.46 18.32 24.98
CA GLU A 621 -21.58 17.60 24.04
C GLU A 621 -22.30 16.51 23.24
N TRP A 622 -23.44 15.99 23.72
CA TRP A 622 -24.13 14.82 23.13
C TRP A 622 -25.57 15.14 22.69
N PHE A 623 -25.87 16.42 22.49
CA PHE A 623 -27.18 16.94 22.10
C PHE A 623 -27.11 17.68 20.77
N THR A 624 -28.14 17.52 19.93
CA THR A 624 -28.37 18.38 18.76
C THR A 624 -29.86 18.65 18.59
N ASP A 625 -30.22 19.89 18.28
CA ASP A 625 -31.53 20.31 17.77
C ASP A 625 -31.47 20.69 16.28
N GLU A 626 -30.26 20.78 15.73
CA GLU A 626 -30.01 20.98 14.31
C GLU A 626 -29.87 19.60 13.64
N LEU A 627 -30.86 19.23 12.81
CA LEU A 627 -30.78 18.03 12.00
C LEU A 627 -30.97 18.37 10.51
N PRO A 628 -30.07 17.94 9.62
CA PRO A 628 -30.29 18.00 8.18
C PRO A 628 -31.52 17.19 7.75
N GLU A 629 -31.90 17.29 6.47
CA GLU A 629 -33.08 16.58 5.95
C GLU A 629 -33.05 15.09 6.30
N LEU A 630 -34.12 14.63 6.97
CA LEU A 630 -34.25 13.27 7.46
C LEU A 630 -34.13 12.24 6.34
N GLY A 631 -33.21 11.29 6.54
CA GLY A 631 -32.93 10.23 5.57
C GLY A 631 -31.85 10.58 4.54
N SER A 632 -31.32 11.81 4.55
CA SER A 632 -30.12 12.17 3.80
C SER A 632 -28.85 11.52 4.37
N LYS A 633 -27.76 11.53 3.59
CA LYS A 633 -26.44 11.11 4.07
C LYS A 633 -25.91 12.06 5.16
N ASP A 634 -26.27 13.34 5.08
CA ASP A 634 -25.76 14.37 5.97
C ASP A 634 -26.39 14.24 7.36
N ALA A 635 -27.67 13.84 7.43
CA ALA A 635 -28.32 13.46 8.69
C ALA A 635 -27.62 12.26 9.35
N ALA A 636 -27.15 11.28 8.58
CA ALA A 636 -26.40 10.15 9.13
C ALA A 636 -25.02 10.55 9.67
N LEU A 637 -24.35 11.51 9.04
CA LEU A 637 -23.08 12.07 9.51
C LEU A 637 -23.27 12.91 10.78
N HIS A 638 -24.30 13.77 10.81
CA HIS A 638 -24.57 14.67 11.94
C HIS A 638 -24.98 13.93 13.22
N MET A 639 -25.56 12.74 13.10
CA MET A 639 -25.90 11.91 14.26
C MET A 639 -24.70 11.22 14.93
N GLN A 640 -23.51 11.25 14.32
CA GLN A 640 -22.31 10.69 14.95
C GLN A 640 -21.93 11.54 16.16
N GLY A 641 -21.63 10.89 17.30
CA GLY A 641 -21.33 11.60 18.54
C GLY A 641 -22.53 12.25 19.23
N VAL A 642 -23.76 12.03 18.76
CA VAL A 642 -24.98 12.59 19.36
C VAL A 642 -25.80 11.51 20.03
N TRP A 643 -26.22 11.73 21.28
CA TRP A 643 -26.99 10.76 22.07
C TRP A 643 -28.49 11.07 22.01
N ILE A 644 -28.86 12.34 22.11
CA ILE A 644 -30.25 12.78 22.07
C ILE A 644 -30.41 13.82 20.97
N VAL A 645 -31.25 13.49 20.00
CA VAL A 645 -31.60 14.36 18.87
C VAL A 645 -32.97 14.97 19.14
N GLU A 646 -33.04 16.29 19.23
CA GLU A 646 -34.30 17.03 19.25
C GLU A 646 -34.80 17.28 17.82
N ILE A 647 -36.09 17.03 17.60
CA ILE A 647 -36.85 17.50 16.44
C ILE A 647 -37.72 18.66 16.91
N ALA A 648 -37.25 19.88 16.67
CA ALA A 648 -37.96 21.10 17.02
C ALA A 648 -39.14 21.38 16.06
N GLU A 649 -40.10 22.18 16.52
CA GLU A 649 -41.22 22.71 15.72
C GLU A 649 -42.04 21.64 14.97
N LEU A 650 -42.39 20.57 15.69
CA LEU A 650 -43.08 19.43 15.09
C LEU A 650 -44.49 19.77 14.55
N ASP A 651 -45.06 20.92 14.93
CA ASP A 651 -46.33 21.45 14.44
C ASP A 651 -46.27 22.05 13.02
N ALA A 652 -45.08 22.41 12.53
CA ALA A 652 -44.87 22.89 11.17
C ALA A 652 -44.79 21.76 10.13
N ILE A 653 -44.78 20.51 10.59
CA ILE A 653 -44.43 19.33 9.78
C ILE A 653 -45.65 18.72 9.08
N GLY A 654 -45.53 18.46 7.77
CA GLY A 654 -46.58 17.85 6.95
C GLY A 654 -46.70 16.32 7.12
N ARG A 655 -47.82 15.72 6.68
CA ARG A 655 -48.07 14.26 6.78
C ARG A 655 -46.98 13.39 6.12
N ALA A 656 -46.46 13.81 4.99
CA ALA A 656 -45.38 13.10 4.28
C ALA A 656 -44.11 13.04 5.14
N GLU A 657 -43.83 14.10 5.90
CA GLU A 657 -42.65 14.20 6.73
C GLU A 657 -42.81 13.45 8.06
N VAL A 658 -43.99 13.43 8.65
CA VAL A 658 -44.31 12.50 9.75
C VAL A 658 -44.04 11.04 9.35
N SER A 659 -44.37 10.65 8.12
CA SER A 659 -44.05 9.31 7.61
C SER A 659 -42.54 9.08 7.46
N ARG A 660 -41.78 10.10 7.00
CA ARG A 660 -40.31 10.06 6.94
C ARG A 660 -39.70 9.93 8.33
N ILE A 661 -40.19 10.68 9.32
CA ILE A 661 -39.78 10.57 10.73
C ILE A 661 -40.01 9.15 11.23
N LYS A 662 -41.21 8.58 11.07
CA LYS A 662 -41.51 7.20 11.50
C LYS A 662 -40.56 6.18 10.87
N ALA A 663 -40.28 6.31 9.57
CA ALA A 663 -39.32 5.46 8.87
C ALA A 663 -37.89 5.66 9.39
N PHE A 664 -37.51 6.89 9.69
CA PHE A 664 -36.21 7.23 10.24
C PHE A 664 -36.03 6.67 11.66
N LEU A 665 -36.98 6.88 12.58
CA LEU A 665 -36.97 6.34 13.95
C LEU A 665 -36.81 4.81 13.99
N THR A 666 -37.38 4.10 13.00
CA THR A 666 -37.35 2.63 12.96
C THR A 666 -35.97 2.06 12.60
N ARG A 667 -35.04 2.87 12.07
CA ARG A 667 -33.72 2.37 11.65
C ARG A 667 -32.86 1.94 12.84
N THR A 668 -32.10 0.87 12.63
CA THR A 668 -31.14 0.31 13.59
C THR A 668 -29.70 0.67 13.22
N THR A 669 -29.43 0.85 11.93
CA THR A 669 -28.12 1.22 11.40
C THR A 669 -28.26 2.37 10.42
N ASP A 670 -27.22 3.20 10.33
CA ASP A 670 -27.07 4.20 9.29
C ASP A 670 -25.96 3.78 8.33
N ARG A 671 -26.26 3.85 7.04
CA ARG A 671 -25.35 3.43 5.96
C ARG A 671 -24.99 4.63 5.11
N PHE A 672 -23.73 5.04 5.15
CA PHE A 672 -23.23 6.19 4.41
C PHE A 672 -21.75 6.00 4.05
N ARG A 673 -21.22 6.84 3.17
CA ARG A 673 -19.80 6.86 2.83
C ARG A 673 -19.18 8.08 3.49
N PRO A 674 -18.22 7.93 4.43
CA PRO A 674 -17.58 9.07 5.09
C PRO A 674 -16.90 9.97 4.05
N PRO A 675 -16.78 11.28 4.32
CA PRO A 675 -15.93 12.17 3.53
C PRO A 675 -14.53 11.55 3.38
N TYR A 676 -14.03 11.48 2.14
CA TYR A 676 -12.73 10.87 1.79
C TYR A 676 -12.59 9.35 2.05
N GLY A 677 -13.61 8.70 2.63
CA GLY A 677 -13.67 7.24 2.74
C GLY A 677 -13.76 6.58 1.37
N ARG A 678 -13.08 5.45 1.17
CA ARG A 678 -13.20 4.66 -0.08
C ARG A 678 -14.43 3.76 -0.10
N TYR A 679 -14.90 3.37 1.08
CA TYR A 679 -15.97 2.38 1.26
C TYR A 679 -17.14 2.98 2.01
N THR A 680 -18.34 2.47 1.72
CA THR A 680 -19.53 2.72 2.53
C THR A 680 -19.38 1.99 3.86
N VAL A 681 -19.66 2.69 4.96
CA VAL A 681 -19.71 2.13 6.31
C VAL A 681 -21.16 1.95 6.74
N GLU A 682 -21.37 1.01 7.65
CA GLU A 682 -22.63 0.81 8.34
C GLU A 682 -22.39 1.00 9.83
N VAL A 683 -23.00 2.02 10.41
CA VAL A 683 -22.82 2.43 11.80
C VAL A 683 -24.09 2.09 12.57
N PRO A 684 -24.03 1.26 13.63
CA PRO A 684 -25.17 1.03 14.50
C PRO A 684 -25.59 2.31 15.23
N ARG A 685 -26.89 2.60 15.27
CA ARG A 685 -27.40 3.81 15.92
C ARG A 685 -27.24 3.76 17.43
N GLN A 686 -26.73 4.85 17.97
CA GLN A 686 -26.47 5.05 19.39
C GLN A 686 -27.28 6.21 19.98
N CYS A 687 -28.22 6.78 19.21
CA CYS A 687 -29.06 7.90 19.62
C CYS A 687 -30.53 7.53 19.85
N VAL A 688 -31.23 8.37 20.62
CA VAL A 688 -32.69 8.44 20.73
C VAL A 688 -33.20 9.81 20.31
N PHE A 689 -34.50 9.91 20.10
CA PHE A 689 -35.13 11.13 19.62
C PHE A 689 -36.10 11.70 20.66
N ALA A 690 -36.16 13.02 20.72
CA ALA A 690 -37.19 13.77 21.41
C ALA A 690 -37.77 14.83 20.46
N GLY A 691 -39.04 15.17 20.61
CA GLY A 691 -39.68 16.25 19.88
C GLY A 691 -40.13 17.35 20.82
N THR A 692 -40.14 18.59 20.36
CA THR A 692 -40.75 19.71 21.08
C THR A 692 -41.81 20.38 20.21
N VAL A 693 -42.93 20.74 20.83
CA VAL A 693 -44.07 21.33 20.11
C VAL A 693 -44.81 22.35 20.96
N ASN A 694 -45.37 23.36 20.30
CA ASN A 694 -46.10 24.45 20.95
C ASN A 694 -47.63 24.21 21.00
N PRO A 695 -48.31 23.74 19.93
CA PRO A 695 -49.73 23.39 19.98
C PRO A 695 -50.00 21.89 20.14
N ASP A 696 -51.12 21.58 20.78
CA ASP A 696 -51.62 20.24 21.11
C ASP A 696 -52.07 19.40 19.88
N THR A 697 -51.91 19.89 18.65
CA THR A 697 -52.47 19.26 17.43
C THR A 697 -51.45 19.18 16.30
N TYR A 698 -50.44 18.32 16.47
CA TYR A 698 -49.37 18.09 15.49
C TYR A 698 -49.46 16.73 14.78
N LEU A 699 -50.09 15.72 15.39
CA LEU A 699 -50.31 14.41 14.76
C LEU A 699 -51.66 14.39 14.02
N ARG A 700 -51.63 14.62 12.71
CA ARG A 700 -52.83 14.68 11.85
C ARG A 700 -53.32 13.33 11.31
N ASP A 701 -52.74 12.21 11.75
CA ASP A 701 -53.05 10.87 11.24
C ASP A 701 -53.63 9.99 12.37
N GLU A 702 -54.80 9.39 12.17
CA GLU A 702 -55.52 8.59 13.18
C GLU A 702 -54.93 7.18 13.38
N THR A 703 -54.00 6.74 12.51
CA THR A 703 -53.42 5.39 12.58
C THR A 703 -51.88 5.40 12.65
N GLY A 704 -51.31 4.63 13.58
CA GLY A 704 -49.87 4.34 13.63
C GLY A 704 -49.00 5.38 14.32
N ASN A 705 -49.52 6.08 15.34
CA ASN A 705 -48.77 7.07 16.14
C ASN A 705 -48.07 6.51 17.38
N ARG A 706 -48.13 5.19 17.63
CA ARG A 706 -47.43 4.50 18.75
C ARG A 706 -45.93 4.80 18.94
N ARG A 707 -45.30 5.45 17.97
CA ARG A 707 -43.88 5.89 17.98
C ARG A 707 -43.69 7.26 18.61
N PHE A 708 -44.76 8.02 18.83
CA PHE A 708 -44.73 9.32 19.46
C PHE A 708 -45.35 9.17 20.85
N TRP A 709 -44.62 9.55 21.88
CA TRP A 709 -45.08 9.51 23.27
C TRP A 709 -45.32 10.94 23.74
N PRO A 710 -46.57 11.45 23.61
CA PRO A 710 -46.89 12.81 24.02
C PRO A 710 -46.78 12.97 25.53
N LEU A 711 -46.13 14.06 25.94
CA LEU A 711 -45.96 14.44 27.34
C LEU A 711 -46.27 15.93 27.50
N ARG A 712 -47.44 16.23 28.04
CA ARG A 712 -47.83 17.60 28.37
C ARG A 712 -47.04 18.11 29.57
N CYS A 713 -46.17 19.06 29.32
CA CYS A 713 -45.29 19.67 30.32
C CYS A 713 -45.96 20.86 30.99
N GLY A 714 -45.72 20.99 32.29
CA GLY A 714 -46.11 22.15 33.09
C GLY A 714 -44.95 23.11 33.28
N ALA A 715 -44.70 23.51 34.53
CA ALA A 715 -43.51 24.29 34.88
C ALA A 715 -42.28 23.37 34.94
N ILE A 716 -41.31 23.60 34.05
CA ILE A 716 -40.08 22.82 33.98
C ILE A 716 -39.02 23.38 34.94
N ASP A 717 -38.60 22.55 35.90
CA ASP A 717 -37.50 22.85 36.83
C ASP A 717 -36.16 22.34 36.31
N ILE A 718 -35.49 23.19 35.54
CA ILE A 718 -34.16 22.92 34.98
C ILE A 718 -33.09 22.74 36.06
N ALA A 719 -33.19 23.45 37.19
CA ALA A 719 -32.17 23.40 38.23
C ALA A 719 -32.23 22.07 38.98
N ALA A 720 -33.44 21.61 39.33
CA ALA A 720 -33.64 20.30 39.93
C ALA A 720 -33.26 19.16 38.96
N LEU A 721 -33.61 19.29 37.68
CA LEU A 721 -33.23 18.32 36.65
C LEU A 721 -31.70 18.21 36.50
N ALA A 722 -31.00 19.34 36.42
CA ALA A 722 -29.54 19.34 36.31
C ALA A 722 -28.85 18.75 37.54
N ARG A 723 -29.38 19.01 38.74
CA ARG A 723 -28.87 18.45 40.00
C ARG A 723 -28.98 16.93 40.05
N ASP A 724 -30.14 16.39 39.65
CA ASP A 724 -30.46 14.97 39.80
C ASP A 724 -30.15 14.13 38.53
N ARG A 725 -29.70 14.78 37.45
CA ARG A 725 -29.40 14.18 36.13
C ARG A 725 -28.61 12.87 36.25
N ASP A 726 -27.49 12.92 36.97
CA ASP A 726 -26.59 11.79 37.08
C ASP A 726 -27.25 10.61 37.82
N GLN A 727 -28.14 10.88 38.78
CA GLN A 727 -28.91 9.82 39.47
C GLN A 727 -30.04 9.25 38.61
N LEU A 728 -30.67 10.06 37.75
CA LEU A 728 -31.64 9.57 36.75
C LEU A 728 -30.98 8.57 35.79
N TRP A 729 -29.80 8.90 35.28
CA TRP A 729 -29.06 8.00 34.40
C TRP A 729 -28.50 6.79 35.14
N ALA A 730 -28.00 6.95 36.37
CA ALA A 730 -27.53 5.84 37.18
C ALA A 730 -28.64 4.80 37.43
N GLU A 731 -29.85 5.25 37.74
CA GLU A 731 -31.00 4.36 37.89
C GLU A 731 -31.39 3.70 36.57
N ALA A 732 -31.42 4.45 35.45
CA ALA A 732 -31.72 3.89 34.14
C ALA A 732 -30.72 2.79 33.73
N VAL A 733 -29.42 2.99 34.00
CA VAL A 733 -28.36 1.98 33.82
C VAL A 733 -28.60 0.77 34.72
N HIS A 734 -28.94 0.98 35.99
CA HIS A 734 -29.25 -0.10 36.91
C HIS A 734 -30.43 -0.95 36.39
N ARG A 735 -31.53 -0.33 35.98
CA ARG A 735 -32.71 -1.03 35.45
C ARG A 735 -32.41 -1.76 34.14
N PHE A 736 -31.66 -1.14 33.23
CA PHE A 736 -31.24 -1.79 31.99
C PHE A 736 -30.40 -3.04 32.26
N ARG A 737 -29.43 -2.96 33.18
CA ARG A 737 -28.59 -4.10 33.58
C ARG A 737 -29.39 -5.20 34.29
N ALA A 738 -30.45 -4.83 35.00
CA ALA A 738 -31.40 -5.76 35.60
C ALA A 738 -32.37 -6.42 34.58
N GLY A 739 -32.29 -6.05 33.30
CA GLY A 739 -33.09 -6.65 32.22
C GLY A 739 -34.45 -5.98 31.98
N ALA A 740 -34.64 -4.74 32.41
CA ALA A 740 -35.85 -3.98 32.12
C ALA A 740 -36.06 -3.81 30.60
N ILE A 741 -37.33 -3.87 30.18
CA ILE A 741 -37.75 -3.55 28.81
C ILE A 741 -37.86 -2.02 28.64
N TRP A 742 -37.89 -1.55 27.39
CA TRP A 742 -38.00 -0.13 27.03
C TRP A 742 -39.05 0.13 25.93
N TRP A 743 -40.03 -0.76 25.82
CA TRP A 743 -41.22 -0.61 24.97
C TRP A 743 -42.46 -0.88 25.83
N ILE A 744 -43.60 -0.33 25.43
CA ILE A 744 -44.86 -0.60 26.12
C ILE A 744 -45.34 -2.00 25.75
N ASP A 745 -45.57 -2.85 26.73
CA ASP A 745 -46.15 -4.19 26.59
C ASP A 745 -47.61 -4.28 27.05
N ASP A 746 -48.05 -3.34 27.89
CA ASP A 746 -49.43 -3.24 28.39
C ASP A 746 -50.41 -2.74 27.30
N PRO A 747 -51.42 -3.54 26.92
CA PRO A 747 -52.44 -3.17 25.94
C PRO A 747 -53.27 -1.93 26.32
N ALA A 748 -53.49 -1.67 27.62
CA ALA A 748 -54.26 -0.52 28.08
C ALA A 748 -53.46 0.79 27.91
N LEU A 749 -52.18 0.77 28.28
CA LEU A 749 -51.27 1.90 28.04
C LEU A 749 -50.98 2.11 26.56
N LEU A 750 -50.94 1.03 25.75
CA LEU A 750 -50.85 1.11 24.29
C LEU A 750 -52.08 1.75 23.62
N ALA A 751 -53.26 1.67 24.25
CA ALA A 751 -54.48 2.29 23.76
C ALA A 751 -54.60 3.77 24.17
N GLU A 752 -53.93 4.15 25.27
CA GLU A 752 -53.79 5.54 25.73
C GLU A 752 -52.71 6.32 24.95
N ALA A 753 -51.67 5.63 24.46
CA ALA A 753 -50.61 6.14 23.58
C ALA A 753 -51.05 6.37 22.12
#